data_AF-A0A845RX57-F1
#
_entry.id   AF-A0A845RX57-F1
#
_cell.length_a   1.000
_cell.length_b   1.000
_cell.length_c   1.000
_cell.angle_alpha   90.00
_cell.angle_beta   90.00
_cell.angle_gamma   90.00
#
_symmetry.space_group_name_H-M   'P 1'
#
loop_
_entity.id
_entity.type
_entity.pdbx_description
1 polymer ?
#
loop_
_entity_poly.entity_id
_entity_poly.type
_entity_poly.pdbx_seq_one_letter_code
_entity_poly.pdbx_strand_id
1 'polypeptide(L)'
;MPDSNGPLSPQVGQPGNTPRTEYQPSREWTPIYPLYPLGHPRAGQKIKNALPIDWQCPCGTLLAGSKSCPRCGLIPLGPVGKLGWIAEMHHRAAGPRLEADRETVTMPATDVTIEHYTRPEVREIILRYCQYEHGSRALNSDEHWYRGTDDINHTVALRGPADYEDTTRRGRTVYATLDILEQAIFEQDSKWDKKAGRPETPLGTLAECLAFTLSTDIDGIGDIRSLAVKQAVEAAAQFHVDYLRERGIEKNVYCLYSGGGIYVHLHHGLFAVDVGNTDLTPEARKEQFQILCKAYNQIIGEISQAFFREHPEHIGKVKFDQLNNQKRTFKTIFSIHKRLPFAVIPLDPTAIKISFEKASLPLSDEVLQEGAQWYQSFDPSERKALGTLLKGKIEAVRAVTRDRPEGSTDREISRPEEPLDLANFAPCMKNIIEKAEDREGRHRALAVLATYLYQMGWQEDKAFDLWLEVADRCGVESRIFETTFGLLSCPLCSTMLQDTGGYPHLNLHGMGFCAPDEHCKGCQWPGDHHLQVILNENFIKPKGADQPKGPMILEEQSSLEHLTEGGNAHRLKRIHGDDMRFNHTHKKWFVWDGGRWKVDGDGNASRLAEDVVSMLYIAAANATDSKTRDKIAVFAKSTDSRKGINNMLALAANRRKFALTADDFDKDPWLLGAGEVTIDLKACQAIEPRRSDLITMQAGAVYNSFADCPLWEKFLKDIFDGNEDIIKYIKRAVGYCLTGSTSEQIFFFCYGTGANGKSVFLAVLRALMGEYAKQADFSSFLIQRNEKVRNDLAGLAGARVITAVEAEEGGRLSMQVLKSWTGGDPITARFLFGENFTFKPQGKIWLAANTKPAITERNYAAWRRVHLIPFNVTIPPEKRDQNLENKLIAELPGILNWALEGLKDYLKVGLKTPEAVTKATKEYRQENDSIESFIAECCELGKLKVCKNSELYPNYVIFCNMSGLTPLSQHKFSPEMNSKPGISSKKSKFGVEWKGLDLKPDWKPQKNETKPSPASGGPKGDGLVPNAELSLVLPLREGLCAFESKPSPNQSADSDDGLSQTVTQDKTEPSKGSVVGGQKEGDEGDSVNILKVGFRTDYRTDWNGKMHDFQEGDEIEVARWRAEAWQKRGIVDIVEAGA
;
A
#
# COMPACT_ATOMS: atom_id res chain seq x y z
N MET A 1 45.31 -48.50 9.30
CA MET A 1 46.78 -48.65 9.44
C MET A 1 47.41 -47.27 9.34
N PRO A 2 48.49 -46.97 10.08
CA PRO A 2 48.40 -46.04 11.22
C PRO A 2 49.56 -45.00 11.32
N ASP A 3 49.44 -44.15 12.35
CA ASP A 3 50.44 -43.69 13.34
C ASP A 3 51.68 -42.82 13.04
N SER A 4 51.92 -41.99 14.09
CA SER A 4 53.19 -41.54 14.72
C SER A 4 53.60 -40.07 14.46
N ASN A 5 53.49 -39.16 15.44
CA ASN A 5 54.23 -38.95 16.70
C ASN A 5 55.72 -38.62 16.53
N GLY A 6 56.15 -37.48 17.10
CA GLY A 6 57.54 -37.31 17.58
C GLY A 6 57.95 -35.85 17.83
N PRO A 7 58.73 -35.53 18.89
CA PRO A 7 58.33 -34.50 19.85
C PRO A 7 59.39 -33.40 20.16
N LEU A 8 58.97 -32.51 21.07
CA LEU A 8 59.59 -31.32 21.68
C LEU A 8 60.88 -31.54 22.52
N SER A 9 61.55 -30.39 22.81
CA SER A 9 62.25 -29.97 24.07
C SER A 9 63.80 -30.02 24.11
N PRO A 10 64.55 -29.47 25.12
CA PRO A 10 64.35 -28.33 26.04
C PRO A 10 65.62 -27.47 26.44
N GLN A 11 65.36 -26.26 26.98
CA GLN A 11 65.93 -25.52 28.15
C GLN A 11 67.43 -25.13 28.37
N VAL A 12 67.54 -24.07 29.21
CA VAL A 12 68.66 -23.53 30.07
C VAL A 12 69.57 -22.51 29.35
N GLY A 13 69.92 -21.31 29.85
CA GLY A 13 69.82 -20.59 31.13
C GLY A 13 70.57 -19.24 31.00
N GLN A 14 70.27 -18.23 31.85
CA GLN A 14 70.93 -16.90 31.87
C GLN A 14 72.20 -16.87 32.76
N PRO A 15 73.09 -15.84 32.68
CA PRO A 15 72.98 -14.68 33.61
C PRO A 15 73.57 -13.30 33.15
N GLY A 16 72.98 -12.20 33.65
CA GLY A 16 73.57 -10.87 34.03
C GLY A 16 74.15 -9.93 32.96
N ASN A 17 74.12 -8.58 33.02
CA ASN A 17 73.74 -7.61 34.06
C ASN A 17 73.76 -6.14 33.49
N THR A 18 73.04 -5.19 34.13
CA THR A 18 73.21 -3.70 34.12
C THR A 18 72.54 -2.82 33.00
N PRO A 19 72.19 -1.51 33.23
CA PRO A 19 70.80 -1.11 33.46
C PRO A 19 70.30 0.18 32.71
N ARG A 20 68.97 0.41 32.76
CA ARG A 20 68.20 1.69 32.76
C ARG A 20 68.67 2.89 31.90
N THR A 21 67.82 3.31 30.96
CA THR A 21 67.29 4.69 30.75
C THR A 21 66.20 4.59 29.68
N GLU A 22 64.93 4.77 30.04
CA GLU A 22 64.15 6.00 29.86
C GLU A 22 63.94 6.42 28.40
N TYR A 23 62.67 6.28 28.01
CA TYR A 23 62.10 6.64 26.72
C TYR A 23 61.96 8.17 26.64
N GLN A 24 62.70 8.81 25.74
CA GLN A 24 62.46 10.18 25.29
C GLN A 24 62.00 10.16 23.83
N PRO A 25 60.92 10.88 23.50
CA PRO A 25 60.77 11.54 22.21
C PRO A 25 60.85 13.06 22.41
N SER A 26 61.79 13.69 21.69
CA SER A 26 61.92 15.14 21.50
C SER A 26 62.41 15.35 20.05
N ARG A 27 61.98 16.32 19.24
CA ARG A 27 61.16 17.52 19.47
C ARG A 27 60.79 18.15 18.10
N GLU A 28 59.56 18.68 18.04
CA GLU A 28 59.09 19.96 17.46
C GLU A 28 59.32 20.26 15.96
N TRP A 29 58.35 20.73 15.17
CA TRP A 29 57.55 21.96 15.38
C TRP A 29 56.05 21.89 15.01
N THR A 30 55.28 22.57 15.86
CA THR A 30 53.88 23.06 15.90
C THR A 30 53.05 23.26 14.62
N PRO A 31 51.71 23.16 14.75
CA PRO A 31 50.90 24.39 14.86
C PRO A 31 50.05 24.47 16.14
N ILE A 32 49.74 25.73 16.46
CA ILE A 32 49.22 26.30 17.70
C ILE A 32 47.68 26.22 17.71
N TYR A 33 47.06 25.69 18.77
CA TYR A 33 46.15 26.39 19.70
C TYR A 33 45.58 25.40 20.75
N PRO A 34 45.40 25.81 22.03
CA PRO A 34 45.28 24.89 23.16
C PRO A 34 43.85 24.64 23.64
N LEU A 35 43.62 23.42 24.12
CA LEU A 35 42.64 23.09 25.15
C LEU A 35 43.14 23.61 26.51
N TYR A 36 42.27 24.18 27.35
CA TYR A 36 42.29 23.86 28.79
C TYR A 36 40.87 23.89 29.39
N PRO A 37 40.59 23.02 30.38
CA PRO A 37 39.28 22.75 30.97
C PRO A 37 39.13 23.43 32.35
N LEU A 38 37.93 23.33 32.96
CA LEU A 38 37.67 23.16 34.41
C LEU A 38 36.32 23.78 34.81
N GLY A 39 35.59 23.04 35.66
CA GLY A 39 34.85 23.63 36.77
C GLY A 39 33.36 23.84 36.58
N HIS A 40 32.57 22.93 37.15
CA HIS A 40 31.27 23.30 37.70
C HIS A 40 31.43 24.42 38.74
N PRO A 41 30.52 25.41 38.74
CA PRO A 41 30.01 25.95 39.99
C PRO A 41 28.49 25.73 40.10
N ARG A 42 28.09 25.43 41.33
CA ARG A 42 26.69 25.39 41.78
C ARG A 42 26.07 26.79 41.71
N ALA A 43 24.77 26.80 41.46
CA ALA A 43 23.74 27.80 41.81
C ALA A 43 24.19 29.24 42.19
N GLY A 44 23.73 30.20 41.37
CA GLY A 44 23.21 31.48 41.84
C GLY A 44 24.18 32.67 41.88
N GLN A 45 24.27 33.45 40.80
CA GLN A 45 24.33 34.93 40.87
C GLN A 45 24.22 35.58 39.48
N LYS A 46 23.42 36.65 39.40
CA LYS A 46 23.29 37.56 38.23
C LYS A 46 24.62 38.28 37.98
N ILE A 47 25.13 38.28 36.75
CA ILE A 47 26.15 39.24 36.32
C ILE A 47 25.76 39.84 34.96
N LYS A 48 25.62 41.16 34.98
CA LYS A 48 25.49 42.09 33.86
C LYS A 48 26.87 42.31 33.23
N ASN A 49 26.90 42.58 31.92
CA ASN A 49 28.00 43.08 31.07
C ASN A 49 28.49 42.08 30.02
N ALA A 50 27.98 42.21 28.78
CA ALA A 50 28.61 41.70 27.57
C ALA A 50 29.34 42.85 26.86
N LEU A 51 30.62 42.65 26.51
CA LEU A 51 31.40 43.53 25.63
C LEU A 51 30.95 43.35 24.16
N PRO A 52 31.13 44.36 23.27
CA PRO A 52 30.51 44.40 21.95
C PRO A 52 31.26 43.55 20.91
N ILE A 53 30.52 42.80 20.11
CA ILE A 53 31.01 42.09 18.92
C ILE A 53 30.98 43.08 17.75
N ASP A 54 32.13 43.30 17.10
CA ASP A 54 32.21 44.11 15.88
C ASP A 54 31.46 43.40 14.74
N TRP A 55 30.48 44.09 14.15
CA TRP A 55 29.63 43.54 13.08
C TRP A 55 30.07 44.14 11.73
N GLN A 56 30.38 43.29 10.76
CA GLN A 56 30.75 43.72 9.42
C GLN A 56 29.52 43.76 8.51
N CYS A 57 29.16 44.95 8.04
CA CYS A 57 28.03 45.15 7.15
C CYS A 57 28.29 44.51 5.77
N PRO A 58 27.29 43.96 5.06
CA PRO A 58 27.47 43.31 3.75
C PRO A 58 28.13 44.18 2.66
N CYS A 59 28.19 45.49 2.84
CA CYS A 59 28.90 46.42 1.95
C CYS A 59 30.40 46.58 2.29
N GLY A 60 30.93 45.77 3.21
CA GLY A 60 32.33 45.72 3.63
C GLY A 60 32.72 46.68 4.76
N THR A 61 31.78 47.45 5.32
CA THR A 61 32.08 48.44 6.37
C THR A 61 32.03 47.79 7.76
N LEU A 62 33.10 47.89 8.54
CA LEU A 62 33.14 47.47 9.95
C LEU A 62 32.45 48.51 10.83
N LEU A 63 31.43 48.10 11.59
CA LEU A 63 30.68 48.98 12.48
C LEU A 63 31.03 48.66 13.94
N ALA A 64 31.69 49.62 14.60
CA ALA A 64 31.92 49.59 16.04
C ALA A 64 30.79 50.36 16.75
N GLY A 65 29.86 49.63 17.35
CA GLY A 65 28.76 50.21 18.13
C GLY A 65 27.56 50.74 17.30
N SER A 66 26.41 50.82 17.96
CA SER A 66 25.06 50.93 17.39
C SER A 66 24.73 52.23 16.66
N LYS A 67 25.29 52.46 15.48
CA LYS A 67 24.83 53.50 14.54
C LYS A 67 24.73 52.94 13.11
N SER A 68 23.79 53.50 12.34
CA SER A 68 23.50 53.12 10.95
C SER A 68 24.76 53.08 10.09
N CYS A 69 24.86 52.12 9.17
CA CYS A 69 25.95 52.05 8.23
C CYS A 69 25.94 53.31 7.35
N PRO A 70 27.01 54.14 7.34
CA PRO A 70 27.02 55.38 6.56
C PRO A 70 27.04 55.13 5.04
N ARG A 71 27.32 53.89 4.60
CA ARG A 71 27.41 53.53 3.18
C ARG A 71 26.10 53.01 2.57
N CYS A 72 25.28 52.32 3.35
CA CYS A 72 24.02 51.73 2.85
C CYS A 72 22.82 51.95 3.77
N GLY A 73 22.98 52.70 4.86
CA GLY A 73 21.91 53.05 5.80
C GLY A 73 21.47 51.92 6.75
N LEU A 74 22.00 50.71 6.61
CA LEU A 74 21.59 49.52 7.37
C LEU A 74 21.88 49.67 8.87
N ILE A 75 20.89 49.43 9.73
CA ILE A 75 21.00 49.44 11.20
C ILE A 75 20.95 48.00 11.71
N PRO A 76 21.91 47.54 12.53
CA PRO A 76 21.87 46.20 13.11
C PRO A 76 20.82 46.13 14.24
N LEU A 77 19.85 45.21 14.13
CA LEU A 77 18.86 44.94 15.19
C LEU A 77 19.42 43.95 16.22
N GLY A 78 19.39 44.33 17.50
CA GLY A 78 19.69 43.47 18.64
C GLY A 78 18.55 42.46 18.95
N PRO A 79 18.76 41.51 19.88
CA PRO A 79 17.97 40.29 19.94
C PRO A 79 16.72 40.44 20.82
N VAL A 80 15.50 40.39 20.26
CA VAL A 80 14.26 39.97 20.95
C VAL A 80 13.29 39.34 19.95
N GLY A 81 12.57 38.29 20.38
CA GLY A 81 11.66 37.49 19.56
C GLY A 81 10.26 38.07 19.30
N LYS A 82 9.58 37.40 18.35
CA LYS A 82 8.15 37.42 17.95
C LYS A 82 7.43 38.77 17.74
N LEU A 83 6.81 38.85 16.54
CA LEU A 83 5.82 39.79 15.98
C LEU A 83 6.36 40.95 15.10
N GLY A 84 5.68 41.18 13.96
CA GLY A 84 6.04 42.04 12.79
C GLY A 84 6.16 43.55 13.09
N TRP A 85 6.43 44.46 12.14
CA TRP A 85 5.91 44.67 10.77
C TRP A 85 6.84 45.64 9.95
N ILE A 86 6.72 45.60 8.60
CA ILE A 86 6.80 46.64 7.53
C ILE A 86 7.82 47.82 7.58
N ALA A 87 8.48 48.09 6.44
CA ALA A 87 8.80 49.45 5.96
C ALA A 87 8.79 49.57 4.42
N GLU A 88 8.18 50.64 3.93
CA GLU A 88 7.77 50.96 2.56
C GLU A 88 8.55 52.19 2.05
N MET A 89 9.09 52.15 0.81
CA MET A 89 9.49 53.35 0.04
C MET A 89 9.38 53.11 -1.49
N HIS A 90 8.40 53.79 -2.10
CA HIS A 90 8.08 53.96 -3.53
C HIS A 90 9.18 54.71 -4.33
N HIS A 91 9.30 54.77 -5.67
CA HIS A 91 8.71 54.16 -6.88
C HIS A 91 9.58 54.63 -8.07
N ARG A 92 9.82 53.79 -9.10
CA ARG A 92 9.43 54.06 -10.51
C ARG A 92 9.87 52.94 -11.49
N ALA A 93 8.87 52.44 -12.21
CA ALA A 93 8.88 51.78 -13.53
C ALA A 93 9.37 50.31 -13.67
N ALA A 94 8.44 49.35 -13.52
CA ALA A 94 7.91 48.48 -14.60
C ALA A 94 7.41 47.09 -14.12
N GLY A 95 6.09 46.87 -14.20
CA GLY A 95 5.41 45.57 -14.46
C GLY A 95 5.33 44.51 -13.33
N PRO A 96 4.14 43.96 -13.00
CA PRO A 96 3.95 43.12 -11.82
C PRO A 96 4.49 41.68 -12.01
N ARG A 97 5.44 41.28 -11.16
CA ARG A 97 5.74 39.87 -10.89
C ARG A 97 4.78 39.36 -9.83
N LEU A 98 3.86 38.48 -10.21
CA LEU A 98 3.09 37.65 -9.28
C LEU A 98 4.04 36.63 -8.63
N GLU A 99 4.31 36.82 -7.35
CA GLU A 99 4.79 35.78 -6.45
C GLU A 99 3.64 34.78 -6.25
N ALA A 100 3.92 33.48 -6.45
CA ALA A 100 3.00 32.41 -6.12
C ALA A 100 3.73 31.43 -5.17
N ASP A 101 3.22 31.36 -3.95
CA ASP A 101 3.63 30.50 -2.86
C ASP A 101 3.70 29.02 -3.26
N ARG A 102 4.66 28.30 -2.65
CA ARG A 102 4.66 26.84 -2.57
C ARG A 102 4.25 26.40 -1.17
N GLU A 103 2.98 26.60 -0.88
CA GLU A 103 2.21 25.72 -0.01
C GLU A 103 1.49 24.70 -0.91
N THR A 104 1.68 23.39 -0.71
CA THR A 104 0.66 22.42 -1.12
C THR A 104 -0.32 22.25 0.02
N VAL A 105 -1.07 23.32 0.26
CA VAL A 105 -2.44 23.25 0.75
C VAL A 105 -3.27 22.84 -0.46
N THR A 106 -4.16 21.85 -0.35
CA THR A 106 -5.31 21.77 -1.25
C THR A 106 -6.12 23.05 -0.99
N MET A 107 -5.84 24.10 -1.78
CA MET A 107 -6.53 25.37 -1.65
C MET A 107 -8.02 25.10 -1.84
N PRO A 108 -8.90 25.52 -0.92
CA PRO A 108 -10.32 25.61 -1.25
C PRO A 108 -10.45 26.52 -2.48
N ALA A 109 -11.45 26.27 -3.31
CA ALA A 109 -11.68 27.03 -4.54
C ALA A 109 -11.53 28.54 -4.26
N THR A 110 -10.46 29.14 -4.78
CA THR A 110 -10.27 30.60 -4.72
C THR A 110 -11.46 31.24 -5.43
N ASP A 111 -11.87 32.44 -5.04
CA ASP A 111 -12.96 33.17 -5.72
C ASP A 111 -12.76 33.21 -7.25
N VAL A 112 -11.51 33.31 -7.72
CA VAL A 112 -11.10 33.27 -9.15
C VAL A 112 -11.38 31.93 -9.85
N THR A 113 -11.29 30.81 -9.14
CA THR A 113 -11.56 29.46 -9.68
C THR A 113 -13.06 29.27 -9.87
N ILE A 114 -13.85 29.68 -8.87
CA ILE A 114 -15.32 29.66 -8.93
C ILE A 114 -15.78 30.62 -10.04
N GLU A 115 -15.27 31.85 -10.04
CA GLU A 115 -15.58 32.87 -11.05
C GLU A 115 -15.35 32.35 -12.48
N HIS A 116 -14.18 31.77 -12.75
CA HIS A 116 -13.86 31.16 -14.06
C HIS A 116 -14.88 30.10 -14.48
N TYR A 117 -15.20 29.14 -13.61
CA TYR A 117 -16.13 28.07 -13.95
C TYR A 117 -17.60 28.53 -14.01
N THR A 118 -17.95 29.65 -13.37
CA THR A 118 -19.30 30.24 -13.45
C THR A 118 -19.56 31.04 -14.73
N ARG A 119 -18.53 31.36 -15.52
CA ARG A 119 -18.69 32.04 -16.81
C ARG A 119 -19.51 31.16 -17.78
N PRO A 120 -20.60 31.69 -18.38
CA PRO A 120 -21.45 30.92 -19.28
C PRO A 120 -20.68 30.24 -20.42
N GLU A 121 -19.72 30.95 -21.02
CA GLU A 121 -18.95 30.46 -22.16
C GLU A 121 -18.05 29.28 -21.79
N VAL A 122 -17.40 29.34 -20.61
CA VAL A 122 -16.57 28.25 -20.08
C VAL A 122 -17.43 27.03 -19.77
N ARG A 123 -18.56 27.26 -19.09
CA ARG A 123 -19.51 26.21 -18.73
C ARG A 123 -20.04 25.51 -19.97
N GLU A 124 -20.53 26.26 -20.96
CA GLU A 124 -21.12 25.71 -22.19
C GLU A 124 -20.12 24.86 -22.97
N ILE A 125 -18.85 25.29 -23.06
CA ILE A 125 -17.82 24.55 -23.81
C ILE A 125 -17.41 23.27 -23.09
N ILE A 126 -17.23 23.30 -21.76
CA ILE A 126 -16.96 22.08 -20.98
C ILE A 126 -18.16 21.13 -21.04
N LEU A 127 -19.39 21.64 -20.85
CA LEU A 127 -20.61 20.84 -20.95
C LEU A 127 -20.77 20.21 -22.33
N ARG A 128 -20.55 20.96 -23.42
CA ARG A 128 -20.66 20.44 -24.80
C ARG A 128 -19.64 19.33 -25.08
N TYR A 129 -18.44 19.42 -24.53
CA TYR A 129 -17.46 18.33 -24.66
C TYR A 129 -17.82 17.11 -23.80
N CYS A 130 -18.42 17.34 -22.62
CA CYS A 130 -18.72 16.32 -21.62
C CYS A 130 -20.17 15.79 -21.66
N GLN A 131 -21.05 16.31 -22.53
CA GLN A 131 -22.47 15.98 -22.67
C GLN A 131 -22.96 16.19 -24.11
N TYR A 132 -24.07 15.54 -24.46
CA TYR A 132 -24.89 15.76 -25.67
C TYR A 132 -24.35 15.22 -27.02
N GLU A 133 -23.16 15.59 -27.49
CA GLU A 133 -22.71 15.23 -28.87
C GLU A 133 -21.45 14.36 -28.94
N HIS A 134 -20.57 14.45 -27.93
CA HIS A 134 -19.26 13.77 -27.94
C HIS A 134 -19.09 12.71 -26.83
N GLY A 135 -20.10 12.49 -25.99
CA GLY A 135 -20.23 11.33 -25.08
C GLY A 135 -19.05 11.02 -24.15
N SER A 136 -18.17 11.99 -23.84
CA SER A 136 -17.12 11.83 -22.83
C SER A 136 -17.68 12.10 -21.43
N ARG A 137 -17.28 11.34 -20.40
CA ARG A 137 -17.71 11.59 -19.02
C ARG A 137 -16.65 12.37 -18.26
N ALA A 138 -17.06 13.41 -17.54
CA ALA A 138 -16.16 14.21 -16.73
C ALA A 138 -16.29 13.97 -15.22
N LEU A 139 -15.15 14.07 -14.53
CA LEU A 139 -14.95 13.85 -13.09
C LEU A 139 -14.06 14.95 -12.49
N ASN A 140 -14.10 15.10 -11.18
CA ASN A 140 -13.18 15.94 -10.40
C ASN A 140 -11.96 15.18 -9.84
N SER A 141 -11.67 13.94 -10.29
CA SER A 141 -10.60 13.10 -9.74
C SER A 141 -9.62 12.56 -10.81
N ASP A 142 -8.36 12.40 -10.40
CA ASP A 142 -7.22 11.86 -11.18
C ASP A 142 -7.22 10.29 -11.20
N GLU A 143 -8.32 9.63 -10.83
CA GLU A 143 -8.38 8.19 -10.55
C GLU A 143 -8.61 7.28 -11.79
N HIS A 144 -8.37 5.98 -11.60
CA HIS A 144 -8.44 4.95 -12.64
C HIS A 144 -9.89 4.64 -13.05
N TRP A 145 -10.28 5.02 -14.26
CA TRP A 145 -11.63 4.81 -14.81
C TRP A 145 -12.18 3.38 -14.71
N TYR A 146 -11.32 2.35 -14.89
CA TYR A 146 -11.72 0.93 -14.90
C TYR A 146 -11.36 0.13 -13.65
N ARG A 147 -10.66 0.73 -12.67
CA ARG A 147 -10.50 0.11 -11.37
C ARG A 147 -11.50 0.77 -10.45
N GLY A 148 -12.63 0.10 -10.22
CA GLY A 148 -13.51 0.48 -9.11
C GLY A 148 -12.69 0.54 -7.84
N THR A 149 -12.37 1.76 -7.41
CA THR A 149 -11.75 2.03 -6.12
C THR A 149 -12.86 2.10 -5.08
N ASP A 150 -12.56 1.76 -3.82
CA ASP A 150 -13.53 1.80 -2.72
C ASP A 150 -13.80 3.22 -2.18
N ASP A 151 -13.20 4.27 -2.78
CA ASP A 151 -13.34 5.67 -2.36
C ASP A 151 -14.13 6.50 -3.41
N ILE A 152 -15.36 6.04 -3.70
CA ILE A 152 -16.27 6.63 -4.71
C ILE A 152 -16.96 7.90 -4.19
N ASN A 153 -16.82 8.23 -2.90
CA ASN A 153 -17.53 9.33 -2.25
C ASN A 153 -17.16 10.74 -2.75
N HIS A 154 -16.12 10.89 -3.58
CA HIS A 154 -15.66 12.18 -4.07
C HIS A 154 -15.69 12.35 -5.58
N THR A 155 -16.03 11.30 -6.34
CA THR A 155 -16.09 11.34 -7.79
C THR A 155 -17.51 11.73 -8.23
N VAL A 156 -17.72 13.02 -8.51
CA VAL A 156 -19.00 13.53 -9.05
C VAL A 156 -18.92 13.46 -10.57
N ALA A 157 -19.85 12.71 -11.17
CA ALA A 157 -19.97 12.60 -12.62
C ALA A 157 -20.79 13.78 -13.18
N LEU A 158 -20.29 14.41 -14.22
CA LEU A 158 -20.87 15.60 -14.82
C LEU A 158 -21.98 15.22 -15.82
N ARG A 159 -23.23 14.99 -15.38
CA ARG A 159 -24.36 14.50 -16.23
C ARG A 159 -25.25 15.60 -16.77
N GLY A 160 -25.35 16.72 -16.06
CA GLY A 160 -26.06 17.92 -16.51
C GLY A 160 -25.43 19.23 -16.01
N PRO A 161 -26.04 20.38 -16.35
CA PRO A 161 -25.64 21.68 -15.83
C PRO A 161 -25.62 21.76 -14.29
N ALA A 162 -26.47 20.99 -13.60
CA ALA A 162 -26.53 20.92 -12.14
C ALA A 162 -25.34 20.18 -11.50
N ASP A 163 -24.87 19.09 -12.12
CA ASP A 163 -23.69 18.36 -11.63
C ASP A 163 -22.39 19.11 -11.91
N TYR A 164 -22.35 19.91 -12.98
CA TYR A 164 -21.23 20.79 -13.30
C TYR A 164 -20.97 21.80 -12.17
N GLU A 165 -22.01 22.42 -11.63
CA GLU A 165 -21.90 23.38 -10.51
C GLU A 165 -21.36 22.72 -9.24
N ASP A 166 -21.81 21.50 -8.93
CA ASP A 166 -21.31 20.74 -7.77
C ASP A 166 -19.86 20.28 -7.96
N THR A 167 -19.52 19.80 -9.16
CA THR A 167 -18.18 19.32 -9.53
C THR A 167 -17.15 20.45 -9.45
N THR A 168 -17.47 21.60 -10.03
CA THR A 168 -16.56 22.77 -10.07
C THR A 168 -16.48 23.52 -8.75
N ARG A 169 -17.50 23.41 -7.87
CA ARG A 169 -17.44 23.92 -6.50
C ARG A 169 -16.49 23.10 -5.61
N ARG A 170 -16.40 21.78 -5.84
CA ARG A 170 -15.60 20.86 -5.02
C ARG A 170 -14.17 20.64 -5.55
N GLY A 171 -13.94 20.83 -6.85
CA GLY A 171 -12.68 20.50 -7.51
C GLY A 171 -12.10 21.64 -8.35
N ARG A 172 -10.79 21.86 -8.23
CA ARG A 172 -10.06 22.83 -9.06
C ARG A 172 -9.91 22.35 -10.52
N THR A 173 -9.75 21.04 -10.73
CA THR A 173 -9.50 20.44 -12.05
C THR A 173 -10.64 19.49 -12.40
N VAL A 174 -11.04 19.52 -13.66
CA VAL A 174 -12.07 18.70 -14.29
C VAL A 174 -11.37 17.83 -15.32
N TYR A 175 -11.53 16.53 -15.18
CA TYR A 175 -10.98 15.52 -16.07
C TYR A 175 -12.10 14.97 -16.94
N ALA A 176 -11.82 14.68 -18.21
CA ALA A 176 -12.73 14.00 -19.12
C ALA A 176 -12.13 12.65 -19.57
N THR A 177 -12.99 11.70 -19.92
CA THR A 177 -12.57 10.44 -20.52
C THR A 177 -12.11 10.61 -21.95
N LEU A 178 -11.18 9.75 -22.37
CA LEU A 178 -10.87 9.55 -23.79
C LEU A 178 -11.89 8.62 -24.47
N ASP A 179 -12.72 7.93 -23.69
CA ASP A 179 -13.78 7.05 -24.17
C ASP A 179 -15.08 7.82 -24.39
N ILE A 180 -15.76 7.49 -25.50
CA ILE A 180 -17.08 8.00 -25.85
C ILE A 180 -18.10 6.89 -25.62
N LEU A 181 -19.05 7.11 -24.71
CA LEU A 181 -20.00 6.10 -24.25
C LEU A 181 -21.38 6.25 -24.88
N GLU A 182 -22.18 5.17 -24.86
CA GLU A 182 -23.58 5.20 -25.30
C GLU A 182 -24.42 6.21 -24.49
N GLN A 183 -25.25 7.00 -25.18
CA GLN A 183 -26.10 8.05 -24.57
C GLN A 183 -27.01 7.48 -23.47
N ALA A 184 -27.51 6.25 -23.64
CA ALA A 184 -28.35 5.57 -22.64
C ALA A 184 -27.64 5.40 -21.28
N ILE A 185 -26.31 5.34 -21.24
CA ILE A 185 -25.56 5.28 -19.97
C ILE A 185 -25.65 6.62 -19.24
N PHE A 186 -25.81 7.74 -19.95
CA PHE A 186 -26.01 9.07 -19.36
C PHE A 186 -27.46 9.30 -18.91
N GLU A 187 -28.43 8.65 -19.55
CA GLU A 187 -29.87 8.79 -19.28
C GLU A 187 -30.41 7.83 -18.21
N GLN A 188 -29.68 6.74 -17.89
CA GLN A 188 -30.05 5.87 -16.78
C GLN A 188 -30.00 6.63 -15.45
N ASP A 189 -31.18 6.79 -14.84
CA ASP A 189 -31.42 7.55 -13.63
C ASP A 189 -30.74 6.85 -12.44
N SER A 190 -29.45 7.14 -12.21
CA SER A 190 -28.73 6.61 -11.06
C SER A 190 -29.30 7.26 -9.80
N LYS A 191 -30.11 6.54 -9.04
CA LYS A 191 -30.47 6.98 -7.70
C LYS A 191 -29.21 7.02 -6.87
N TRP A 192 -28.95 8.15 -6.23
CA TRP A 192 -27.90 8.25 -5.23
C TRP A 192 -28.33 7.38 -4.04
N ASP A 193 -27.73 6.20 -3.88
CA ASP A 193 -27.98 5.38 -2.71
C ASP A 193 -27.29 6.04 -1.51
N LYS A 194 -28.07 6.87 -0.80
CA LYS A 194 -27.62 7.57 0.42
C LYS A 194 -27.21 6.60 1.54
N LYS A 195 -27.61 5.32 1.50
CA LYS A 195 -27.19 4.29 2.47
C LYS A 195 -25.87 3.63 2.09
N ALA A 196 -25.57 3.49 0.79
CA ALA A 196 -24.31 2.91 0.30
C ALA A 196 -23.22 3.95 -0.01
N GLY A 197 -23.57 5.24 -0.13
CA GLY A 197 -22.64 6.33 -0.44
C GLY A 197 -22.13 6.32 -1.89
N ARG A 198 -22.86 5.73 -2.83
CA ARG A 198 -22.42 5.62 -4.24
C ARG A 198 -23.59 5.66 -5.23
N PRO A 199 -23.37 6.00 -6.51
CA PRO A 199 -24.35 5.81 -7.57
C PRO A 199 -24.61 4.31 -7.79
N GLU A 200 -25.84 3.92 -8.12
CA GLU A 200 -26.22 2.52 -8.41
C GLU A 200 -25.65 1.98 -9.74
N THR A 201 -25.14 2.81 -10.65
CA THR A 201 -24.69 2.42 -12.00
C THR A 201 -23.18 2.60 -12.23
N PRO A 202 -22.47 1.67 -12.91
CA PRO A 202 -21.02 1.76 -13.16
C PRO A 202 -20.62 2.94 -14.08
N LEU A 203 -19.35 3.33 -14.02
CA LEU A 203 -18.69 4.37 -14.83
C LEU A 203 -18.70 4.11 -16.36
N GLY A 204 -19.44 3.12 -16.85
CA GLY A 204 -19.31 2.58 -18.20
C GLY A 204 -18.07 1.69 -18.33
N THR A 205 -18.17 0.65 -19.15
CA THR A 205 -17.14 -0.34 -19.43
C THR A 205 -16.59 -0.14 -20.84
N LEU A 206 -15.42 -0.73 -21.14
CA LEU A 206 -14.87 -0.72 -22.51
C LEU A 206 -15.84 -1.35 -23.54
N ALA A 207 -16.73 -2.23 -23.09
CA ALA A 207 -17.71 -2.90 -23.94
C ALA A 207 -18.86 -1.97 -24.38
N GLU A 208 -19.08 -0.89 -23.62
CA GLU A 208 -20.12 0.11 -23.81
C GLU A 208 -19.58 1.41 -24.47
N CYS A 209 -18.32 1.41 -24.91
CA CYS A 209 -17.72 2.51 -25.66
C CYS A 209 -18.13 2.46 -27.14
N LEU A 210 -18.65 3.58 -27.67
CA LEU A 210 -19.03 3.77 -29.07
C LEU A 210 -17.88 4.26 -29.94
N ALA A 211 -17.02 5.09 -29.36
CA ALA A 211 -15.83 5.63 -30.00
C ALA A 211 -14.77 5.95 -28.94
N PHE A 212 -13.55 6.24 -29.37
CA PHE A 212 -12.49 6.63 -28.45
C PHE A 212 -11.45 7.51 -29.12
N THR A 213 -10.88 8.42 -28.34
CA THR A 213 -9.75 9.26 -28.73
C THR A 213 -8.45 8.52 -28.44
N LEU A 214 -7.57 8.40 -29.43
CA LEU A 214 -6.18 8.01 -29.20
C LEU A 214 -5.37 9.24 -28.83
N SER A 215 -4.59 9.15 -27.76
CA SER A 215 -3.89 10.31 -27.22
C SER A 215 -2.48 10.01 -26.72
N THR A 216 -1.63 11.02 -26.82
CA THR A 216 -0.28 11.08 -26.26
C THR A 216 -0.20 12.29 -25.33
N ASP A 217 0.38 12.10 -24.14
CA ASP A 217 0.66 13.20 -23.20
C ASP A 217 2.15 13.55 -23.27
N ILE A 218 2.47 14.76 -23.71
CA ILE A 218 3.85 15.24 -23.88
C ILE A 218 4.15 16.23 -22.76
N ASP A 219 4.81 15.72 -21.73
CA ASP A 219 4.97 16.40 -20.44
C ASP A 219 6.37 17.01 -20.28
N GLY A 220 6.43 18.20 -19.69
CA GLY A 220 7.71 18.81 -19.30
C GLY A 220 8.34 18.12 -18.08
N ILE A 221 9.63 17.82 -18.16
CA ILE A 221 10.43 17.33 -17.02
C ILE A 221 11.13 18.54 -16.37
N GLY A 222 10.48 19.14 -15.37
CA GLY A 222 10.97 20.33 -14.66
C GLY A 222 9.91 21.43 -14.55
N ASP A 223 10.35 22.68 -14.39
CA ASP A 223 9.42 23.84 -14.41
C ASP A 223 9.07 24.20 -15.86
N ILE A 224 7.81 24.02 -16.25
CA ILE A 224 7.31 24.31 -17.61
C ILE A 224 7.54 25.77 -18.02
N ARG A 225 7.66 26.70 -17.06
CA ARG A 225 7.96 28.12 -17.31
C ARG A 225 9.42 28.38 -17.73
N SER A 226 10.30 27.40 -17.56
CA SER A 226 11.66 27.46 -18.08
C SER A 226 11.62 27.42 -19.61
N LEU A 227 12.29 28.37 -20.25
CA LEU A 227 12.37 28.46 -21.72
C LEU A 227 12.83 27.12 -22.34
N ALA A 228 13.81 26.45 -21.72
CA ALA A 228 14.35 25.19 -22.23
C ALA A 228 13.37 24.01 -22.13
N VAL A 229 12.53 23.97 -21.08
CA VAL A 229 11.50 22.92 -20.92
C VAL A 229 10.33 23.23 -21.83
N LYS A 230 9.88 24.49 -21.88
CA LYS A 230 8.85 24.98 -22.80
C LYS A 230 9.17 24.64 -24.26
N GLN A 231 10.38 24.98 -24.71
CA GLN A 231 10.83 24.70 -26.09
C GLN A 231 10.92 23.20 -26.36
N ALA A 232 11.36 22.39 -25.40
CA ALA A 232 11.40 20.93 -25.56
C ALA A 232 10.00 20.33 -25.71
N VAL A 233 9.02 20.80 -24.93
CA VAL A 233 7.62 20.35 -25.02
C VAL A 233 6.98 20.81 -26.33
N GLU A 234 7.18 22.06 -26.74
CA GLU A 234 6.71 22.56 -28.04
C GLU A 234 7.31 21.77 -29.21
N ALA A 235 8.62 21.51 -29.19
CA ALA A 235 9.31 20.77 -30.25
C ALA A 235 8.87 19.31 -30.30
N ALA A 236 8.73 18.64 -29.15
CA ALA A 236 8.26 17.25 -29.08
C ALA A 236 6.84 17.10 -29.60
N ALA A 237 5.95 18.02 -29.23
CA ALA A 237 4.57 18.01 -29.73
C ALA A 237 4.51 18.31 -31.23
N GLN A 238 5.29 19.29 -31.72
CA GLN A 238 5.36 19.59 -33.14
C GLN A 238 5.86 18.39 -33.95
N PHE A 239 6.92 17.73 -33.48
CA PHE A 239 7.46 16.52 -34.09
C PHE A 239 6.44 15.39 -34.16
N HIS A 240 5.64 15.20 -33.09
CA HIS A 240 4.57 14.20 -33.07
C HIS A 240 3.49 14.49 -34.10
N VAL A 241 3.06 15.75 -34.23
CA VAL A 241 2.06 16.16 -35.23
C VAL A 241 2.62 16.04 -36.64
N ASP A 242 3.87 16.44 -36.87
CA ASP A 242 4.52 16.35 -38.18
C ASP A 242 4.66 14.90 -38.63
N TYR A 243 5.03 13.99 -37.72
CA TYR A 243 5.08 12.55 -38.00
C TYR A 243 3.73 12.00 -38.49
N LEU A 244 2.63 12.45 -37.91
CA LEU A 244 1.27 12.08 -38.32
C LEU A 244 0.90 12.73 -39.66
N ARG A 245 1.22 14.01 -39.86
CA ARG A 245 0.98 14.77 -41.10
C ARG A 245 1.67 14.11 -42.29
N GLU A 246 2.93 13.73 -42.15
CA GLU A 246 3.71 13.02 -43.20
C GLU A 246 3.08 11.69 -43.63
N ARG A 247 2.26 11.09 -42.75
CA ARG A 247 1.53 9.85 -43.00
C ARG A 247 0.08 10.08 -43.44
N GLY A 248 -0.27 11.33 -43.76
CA GLY A 248 -1.59 11.71 -44.26
C GLY A 248 -2.65 11.87 -43.16
N ILE A 249 -2.25 12.18 -41.93
CA ILE A 249 -3.14 12.41 -40.78
C ILE A 249 -2.83 13.79 -40.21
N GLU A 250 -3.57 14.80 -40.66
CA GLU A 250 -3.35 16.20 -40.28
C GLU A 250 -4.65 16.84 -39.79
N LYS A 251 -5.74 16.64 -40.54
CA LYS A 251 -7.01 17.32 -40.32
C LYS A 251 -7.72 16.88 -39.05
N ASN A 252 -7.37 15.71 -38.53
CA ASN A 252 -7.98 15.11 -37.34
C ASN A 252 -7.07 15.12 -36.10
N VAL A 253 -6.01 15.92 -36.09
CA VAL A 253 -5.08 16.06 -34.97
C VAL A 253 -5.43 17.31 -34.15
N TYR A 254 -5.65 17.14 -32.85
CA TYR A 254 -6.01 18.24 -31.93
C TYR A 254 -4.99 18.33 -30.81
N CYS A 255 -4.57 19.56 -30.48
CA CYS A 255 -3.60 19.81 -29.41
C CYS A 255 -4.20 20.64 -28.28
N LEU A 256 -3.90 20.27 -27.04
CA LEU A 256 -4.28 21.02 -25.83
C LEU A 256 -3.05 21.29 -24.96
N TYR A 257 -2.84 22.54 -24.56
CA TYR A 257 -1.91 22.83 -23.48
C TYR A 257 -2.54 22.48 -22.14
N SER A 258 -1.98 21.50 -21.42
CA SER A 258 -2.56 20.97 -20.18
C SER A 258 -2.22 21.80 -18.93
N GLY A 259 -1.44 22.87 -19.08
CA GLY A 259 -0.82 23.63 -17.99
C GLY A 259 0.56 23.12 -17.57
N GLY A 260 0.94 21.89 -17.90
CA GLY A 260 2.27 21.30 -17.61
C GLY A 260 2.93 20.58 -18.79
N GLY A 261 2.16 20.35 -19.85
CA GLY A 261 2.53 19.59 -21.05
C GLY A 261 1.53 19.85 -22.17
N ILE A 262 1.59 19.07 -23.25
CA ILE A 262 0.68 19.13 -24.39
C ILE A 262 0.06 17.76 -24.61
N TYR A 263 -1.27 17.71 -24.65
CA TYR A 263 -1.97 16.54 -25.17
C TYR A 263 -2.07 16.63 -26.69
N VAL A 264 -1.72 15.55 -27.37
CA VAL A 264 -1.97 15.36 -28.80
C VAL A 264 -3.04 14.28 -28.95
N HIS A 265 -4.17 14.64 -29.55
CA HIS A 265 -5.37 13.80 -29.69
C HIS A 265 -5.66 13.53 -31.17
N LEU A 266 -5.99 12.28 -31.50
CA LEU A 266 -6.66 11.93 -32.74
C LEU A 266 -8.16 11.85 -32.51
N HIS A 267 -8.93 12.59 -33.33
CA HIS A 267 -10.38 12.69 -33.15
C HIS A 267 -11.06 11.32 -33.10
N HIS A 268 -11.93 11.13 -32.11
CA HIS A 268 -12.65 9.88 -31.87
C HIS A 268 -13.45 9.37 -33.08
N GLY A 269 -13.95 10.28 -33.93
CA GLY A 269 -14.64 9.95 -35.19
C GLY A 269 -13.83 9.11 -36.18
N LEU A 270 -12.48 9.10 -36.11
CA LEU A 270 -11.64 8.19 -36.90
C LEU A 270 -11.72 6.73 -36.43
N PHE A 271 -12.10 6.53 -35.17
CA PHE A 271 -12.19 5.23 -34.50
C PHE A 271 -13.62 4.91 -34.04
N ALA A 272 -14.57 5.76 -34.43
CA ALA A 272 -15.98 5.52 -34.17
C ALA A 272 -16.43 4.32 -34.99
N VAL A 273 -17.19 3.45 -34.33
CA VAL A 273 -18.05 2.51 -35.04
C VAL A 273 -19.08 3.39 -35.73
N ASP A 274 -18.97 3.58 -37.05
CA ASP A 274 -19.95 4.38 -37.79
C ASP A 274 -21.36 3.93 -37.39
N VAL A 275 -22.20 4.92 -37.12
CA VAL A 275 -23.65 4.81 -36.92
C VAL A 275 -24.21 3.67 -37.79
N GLY A 276 -24.44 2.50 -37.18
CA GLY A 276 -24.96 1.31 -37.87
C GLY A 276 -24.07 0.07 -37.94
N ASN A 277 -23.01 -0.10 -37.14
CA ASN A 277 -22.40 -1.42 -36.96
C ASN A 277 -22.60 -1.95 -35.51
N THR A 278 -23.86 -2.22 -35.19
CA THR A 278 -24.30 -3.00 -34.02
C THR A 278 -23.88 -4.47 -34.09
N ASP A 279 -23.16 -4.89 -35.13
CA ASP A 279 -22.93 -6.32 -35.42
C ASP A 279 -21.75 -6.92 -34.64
N LEU A 280 -20.88 -6.09 -34.05
CA LEU A 280 -19.87 -6.56 -33.09
C LEU A 280 -20.46 -6.60 -31.68
N THR A 281 -20.31 -7.74 -31.01
CA THR A 281 -20.69 -7.87 -29.61
C THR A 281 -19.92 -6.87 -28.73
N PRO A 282 -20.48 -6.44 -27.59
CA PRO A 282 -19.78 -5.56 -26.64
C PRO A 282 -18.34 -6.04 -26.31
N GLU A 283 -18.14 -7.35 -26.21
CA GLU A 283 -16.85 -7.98 -25.96
C GLU A 283 -15.89 -7.83 -27.15
N ALA A 284 -16.38 -7.99 -28.38
CA ALA A 284 -15.57 -7.81 -29.59
C ALA A 284 -15.16 -6.34 -29.78
N ARG A 285 -16.04 -5.38 -29.44
CA ARG A 285 -15.71 -3.94 -29.42
C ARG A 285 -14.57 -3.66 -28.44
N LYS A 286 -14.70 -4.16 -27.20
CA LYS A 286 -13.65 -4.05 -26.16
C LYS A 286 -12.31 -4.63 -26.63
N GLU A 287 -12.32 -5.81 -27.25
CA GLU A 287 -11.10 -6.46 -27.75
C GLU A 287 -10.43 -5.60 -28.84
N GLN A 288 -11.22 -5.15 -29.82
CA GLN A 288 -10.73 -4.31 -30.91
C GLN A 288 -10.13 -2.99 -30.39
N PHE A 289 -10.76 -2.35 -29.40
CA PHE A 289 -10.24 -1.14 -28.75
C PHE A 289 -8.91 -1.38 -28.05
N GLN A 290 -8.78 -2.49 -27.31
CA GLN A 290 -7.54 -2.83 -26.63
C GLN A 290 -6.39 -3.07 -27.62
N ILE A 291 -6.68 -3.70 -28.75
CA ILE A 291 -5.70 -3.92 -29.82
C ILE A 291 -5.25 -2.60 -30.42
N LEU A 292 -6.19 -1.70 -30.75
CA LEU A 292 -5.88 -0.38 -31.34
C LEU A 292 -5.07 0.50 -30.38
N CYS A 293 -5.42 0.52 -29.09
CA CYS A 293 -4.67 1.26 -28.07
C CYS A 293 -3.22 0.75 -27.96
N LYS A 294 -3.03 -0.57 -27.90
CA LYS A 294 -1.69 -1.19 -27.86
C LYS A 294 -0.90 -0.89 -29.13
N ALA A 295 -1.54 -0.96 -30.30
CA ALA A 295 -0.91 -0.67 -31.58
C ALA A 295 -0.44 0.79 -31.66
N TYR A 296 -1.27 1.75 -31.26
CA TYR A 296 -0.88 3.17 -31.26
C TYR A 296 0.16 3.49 -30.19
N ASN A 297 0.14 2.84 -29.03
CA ASN A 297 1.19 2.98 -28.02
C ASN A 297 2.58 2.57 -28.55
N GLN A 298 2.65 1.58 -29.46
CA GLN A 298 3.90 1.26 -30.16
C GLN A 298 4.34 2.41 -31.09
N ILE A 299 3.41 3.05 -31.80
CA ILE A 299 3.68 4.25 -32.62
C ILE A 299 4.21 5.41 -31.76
N ILE A 300 3.62 5.67 -30.58
CA ILE A 300 4.13 6.68 -29.64
C ILE A 300 5.59 6.40 -29.27
N GLY A 301 5.93 5.13 -29.05
CA GLY A 301 7.31 4.70 -28.81
C GLY A 301 8.25 5.03 -29.96
N GLU A 302 7.84 4.75 -31.20
CA GLU A 302 8.60 5.06 -32.41
C GLU A 302 8.82 6.56 -32.59
N ILE A 303 7.77 7.37 -32.41
CA ILE A 303 7.84 8.83 -32.50
C ILE A 303 8.80 9.39 -31.45
N SER A 304 8.70 8.93 -30.20
CA SER A 304 9.58 9.32 -29.11
C SER A 304 11.05 8.99 -29.40
N GLN A 305 11.32 7.79 -29.90
CA GLN A 305 12.67 7.36 -30.29
C GLN A 305 13.23 8.19 -31.46
N ALA A 306 12.41 8.48 -32.47
CA ALA A 306 12.81 9.32 -33.60
C ALA A 306 13.09 10.76 -33.15
N PHE A 307 12.21 11.34 -32.32
CA PHE A 307 12.38 12.67 -31.76
C PHE A 307 13.70 12.82 -30.99
N PHE A 308 14.01 11.91 -30.05
CA PHE A 308 15.25 12.02 -29.27
C PHE A 308 16.51 11.71 -30.08
N ARG A 309 16.38 11.03 -31.23
CA ARG A 309 17.47 10.81 -32.17
C ARG A 309 17.79 12.08 -32.94
N GLU A 310 16.77 12.81 -33.38
CA GLU A 310 16.90 14.05 -34.16
C GLU A 310 17.17 15.27 -33.26
N HIS A 311 16.63 15.25 -32.04
CA HIS A 311 16.70 16.32 -31.05
C HIS A 311 17.25 15.86 -29.69
N PRO A 312 18.50 15.36 -29.62
CA PRO A 312 19.09 14.89 -28.38
C PRO A 312 19.21 15.99 -27.31
N GLU A 313 19.23 17.26 -27.70
CA GLU A 313 19.23 18.43 -26.80
C GLU A 313 17.99 18.52 -25.90
N HIS A 314 16.91 17.80 -26.23
CA HIS A 314 15.67 17.77 -25.47
C HIS A 314 15.58 16.58 -24.48
N ILE A 315 16.56 15.66 -24.47
CA ILE A 315 16.61 14.54 -23.51
C ILE A 315 16.62 15.04 -22.06
N GLY A 316 15.75 14.47 -21.24
CA GLY A 316 15.60 14.83 -19.81
C GLY A 316 14.86 16.14 -19.56
N LYS A 317 14.29 16.77 -20.60
CA LYS A 317 13.46 18.00 -20.49
C LYS A 317 11.98 17.75 -20.85
N VAL A 318 11.69 16.70 -21.61
CA VAL A 318 10.35 16.31 -22.06
C VAL A 318 10.23 14.79 -22.03
N LYS A 319 9.02 14.27 -21.82
CA LYS A 319 8.67 12.84 -21.93
C LYS A 319 7.39 12.66 -22.73
N PHE A 320 7.27 11.51 -23.39
CA PHE A 320 6.05 11.06 -24.07
C PHE A 320 5.40 9.97 -23.22
N ASP A 321 4.19 10.21 -22.76
CA ASP A 321 3.40 9.28 -21.95
C ASP A 321 2.21 8.72 -22.74
N GLN A 322 1.91 7.44 -22.50
CA GLN A 322 0.83 6.70 -23.15
C GLN A 322 -0.48 6.80 -22.35
N LEU A 323 -1.42 7.63 -22.81
CA LEU A 323 -2.75 7.76 -22.19
C LEU A 323 -3.73 6.63 -22.55
N ASN A 324 -3.38 5.77 -23.50
CA ASN A 324 -4.29 4.73 -24.02
C ASN A 324 -4.31 3.44 -23.17
N ASN A 325 -3.70 3.46 -21.97
CA ASN A 325 -3.65 2.34 -21.01
C ASN A 325 -4.68 2.52 -19.87
N GLN A 326 -4.45 2.01 -18.65
CA GLN A 326 -5.41 2.07 -17.52
C GLN A 326 -5.74 3.49 -16.99
N LYS A 327 -5.16 4.55 -17.56
CA LYS A 327 -5.42 5.96 -17.23
C LYS A 327 -6.04 6.65 -18.46
N ARG A 328 -7.32 6.35 -18.73
CA ARG A 328 -8.09 6.86 -19.89
C ARG A 328 -8.77 8.21 -19.61
N THR A 329 -8.07 9.11 -18.93
CA THR A 329 -8.58 10.43 -18.55
C THR A 329 -7.54 11.51 -18.86
N PHE A 330 -8.00 12.72 -19.16
CA PHE A 330 -7.16 13.89 -19.41
C PHE A 330 -7.86 15.14 -18.89
N LYS A 331 -7.12 16.25 -18.68
CA LYS A 331 -7.72 17.53 -18.24
C LYS A 331 -8.50 18.12 -19.40
N THR A 332 -9.82 18.32 -19.22
CA THR A 332 -10.67 18.83 -20.29
C THR A 332 -10.35 20.30 -20.63
N ILE A 333 -10.78 20.74 -21.82
CA ILE A 333 -10.60 22.13 -22.27
C ILE A 333 -11.17 23.11 -21.23
N PHE A 334 -10.46 24.22 -21.02
CA PHE A 334 -10.74 25.26 -20.02
C PHE A 334 -10.75 24.82 -18.56
N SER A 335 -10.41 23.57 -18.27
CA SER A 335 -10.14 23.17 -16.88
C SER A 335 -8.88 23.84 -16.34
N ILE A 336 -8.82 24.10 -15.04
CA ILE A 336 -7.66 24.71 -14.39
C ILE A 336 -6.67 23.62 -13.95
N HIS A 337 -5.40 23.83 -14.23
CA HIS A 337 -4.33 22.93 -13.81
C HIS A 337 -4.30 22.76 -12.28
N LYS A 338 -4.07 21.52 -11.82
CA LYS A 338 -4.12 21.14 -10.40
C LYS A 338 -3.21 21.93 -9.45
N ARG A 339 -2.11 22.47 -9.97
CA ARG A 339 -1.09 23.21 -9.18
C ARG A 339 -0.64 24.53 -9.79
N LEU A 340 -0.97 24.77 -11.06
CA LEU A 340 -0.50 25.97 -11.77
C LEU A 340 -1.71 26.87 -12.04
N PRO A 341 -1.54 28.19 -12.10
CA PRO A 341 -2.63 29.13 -12.36
C PRO A 341 -2.94 29.22 -13.86
N PHE A 342 -2.93 28.09 -14.57
CA PHE A 342 -3.17 28.02 -16.00
C PHE A 342 -4.43 27.19 -16.27
N ALA A 343 -5.31 27.70 -17.13
CA ALA A 343 -6.39 26.93 -17.74
C ALA A 343 -5.85 26.13 -18.94
N VAL A 344 -6.52 25.02 -19.23
CA VAL A 344 -6.26 24.20 -20.41
C VAL A 344 -6.80 24.94 -21.62
N ILE A 345 -5.95 25.19 -22.62
CA ILE A 345 -6.32 25.94 -23.82
C ILE A 345 -5.96 25.16 -25.09
N PRO A 346 -6.71 25.35 -26.19
CA PRO A 346 -6.37 24.73 -27.47
C PRO A 346 -5.07 25.32 -28.03
N LEU A 347 -4.35 24.50 -28.80
CA LEU A 347 -3.17 24.92 -29.56
C LEU A 347 -3.38 24.61 -31.04
N ASP A 348 -2.83 25.45 -31.90
CA ASP A 348 -2.77 25.22 -33.35
C ASP A 348 -1.80 24.06 -33.66
N PRO A 349 -2.29 22.93 -34.23
CA PRO A 349 -1.44 21.79 -34.61
C PRO A 349 -0.43 22.10 -35.74
N THR A 350 -0.68 23.16 -36.53
CA THR A 350 0.23 23.58 -37.60
C THR A 350 1.40 24.41 -37.09
N ALA A 351 1.26 25.02 -35.91
CA ALA A 351 2.26 25.88 -35.31
C ALA A 351 2.16 25.84 -33.77
N ILE A 352 2.67 24.77 -33.16
CA ILE A 352 2.54 24.55 -31.71
C ILE A 352 3.39 25.55 -30.92
N LYS A 353 2.70 26.43 -30.18
CA LYS A 353 3.31 27.42 -29.28
C LYS A 353 2.54 27.55 -27.98
N ILE A 354 3.21 27.33 -26.85
CA ILE A 354 2.61 27.55 -25.54
C ILE A 354 2.61 29.05 -25.23
N SER A 355 1.44 29.62 -24.96
CA SER A 355 1.31 31.00 -24.45
C SER A 355 0.79 30.97 -23.01
N PHE A 356 1.66 31.29 -22.04
CA PHE A 356 1.26 31.38 -20.64
C PHE A 356 0.27 32.52 -20.39
N GLU A 357 0.35 33.59 -21.20
CA GLU A 357 -0.58 34.71 -21.14
C GLU A 357 -2.00 34.28 -21.54
N LYS A 358 -2.14 33.60 -22.71
CA LYS A 358 -3.43 33.05 -23.15
C LYS A 358 -3.99 32.01 -22.17
N ALA A 359 -3.13 31.27 -21.46
CA ALA A 359 -3.53 30.26 -20.50
C ALA A 359 -3.84 30.81 -19.09
N SER A 360 -3.49 32.07 -18.79
CA SER A 360 -3.70 32.65 -17.47
C SER A 360 -5.16 33.10 -17.28
N LEU A 361 -5.66 33.04 -16.05
CA LEU A 361 -7.01 33.48 -15.73
C LEU A 361 -7.06 35.01 -15.48
N PRO A 362 -8.15 35.70 -15.86
CA PRO A 362 -9.30 35.19 -16.64
C PRO A 362 -8.96 35.00 -18.13
N LEU A 363 -9.57 34.00 -18.78
CA LEU A 363 -9.40 33.78 -20.23
C LEU A 363 -9.98 34.94 -21.05
N SER A 364 -9.27 35.35 -22.10
CA SER A 364 -9.75 36.36 -23.06
C SER A 364 -10.83 35.80 -23.99
N ASP A 365 -11.63 36.69 -24.58
CA ASP A 365 -12.68 36.31 -25.54
C ASP A 365 -12.12 35.61 -26.78
N GLU A 366 -10.89 35.96 -27.20
CA GLU A 366 -10.17 35.27 -28.27
C GLU A 366 -9.96 33.78 -27.92
N VAL A 367 -9.43 33.50 -26.72
CA VAL A 367 -9.19 32.12 -26.27
C VAL A 367 -10.50 31.35 -26.10
N LEU A 368 -11.56 32.01 -25.64
CA LEU A 368 -12.90 31.42 -25.55
C LEU A 368 -13.46 31.06 -26.93
N GLN A 369 -13.29 31.92 -27.94
CA GLN A 369 -13.70 31.63 -29.32
C GLN A 369 -12.87 30.49 -29.93
N GLU A 370 -11.55 30.45 -29.70
CA GLU A 370 -10.70 29.34 -30.12
C GLU A 370 -11.17 28.01 -29.52
N GLY A 371 -11.48 27.98 -28.22
CA GLY A 371 -12.01 26.77 -27.57
C GLY A 371 -13.44 26.45 -27.97
N ALA A 372 -14.26 27.44 -28.35
CA ALA A 372 -15.58 27.20 -28.91
C ALA A 372 -15.48 26.45 -30.25
N GLN A 373 -14.46 26.73 -31.06
CA GLN A 373 -14.19 26.06 -32.34
C GLN A 373 -13.38 24.77 -32.20
N TRP A 374 -12.75 24.56 -31.04
CA TRP A 374 -11.99 23.35 -30.75
C TRP A 374 -12.91 22.12 -30.73
N TYR A 375 -12.51 21.08 -31.48
CA TYR A 375 -13.09 19.74 -31.45
C TYR A 375 -14.55 19.63 -31.92
N GLN A 376 -14.91 20.29 -33.03
CA GLN A 376 -16.29 20.32 -33.56
C GLN A 376 -16.59 19.30 -34.67
N SER A 377 -15.62 18.90 -35.49
CA SER A 377 -15.84 18.09 -36.70
C SER A 377 -14.62 17.24 -37.01
N PHE A 378 -14.77 16.20 -37.83
CA PHE A 378 -13.68 15.32 -38.23
C PHE A 378 -13.77 15.03 -39.74
N ASP A 379 -12.63 14.77 -40.37
CA ASP A 379 -12.54 14.43 -41.80
C ASP A 379 -12.37 12.90 -41.95
N PRO A 380 -13.37 12.15 -42.44
CA PRO A 380 -13.29 10.70 -42.56
C PRO A 380 -12.28 10.22 -43.62
N SER A 381 -11.78 11.11 -44.51
CA SER A 381 -10.84 10.74 -45.57
C SER A 381 -9.50 10.20 -45.04
N GLU A 382 -9.11 10.56 -43.81
CA GLU A 382 -7.84 10.13 -43.19
C GLU A 382 -7.92 8.72 -42.56
N ARG A 383 -9.10 8.09 -42.49
CA ARG A 383 -9.27 6.74 -41.90
C ARG A 383 -8.40 5.69 -42.59
N LYS A 384 -8.27 5.77 -43.92
CA LYS A 384 -7.44 4.84 -44.70
C LYS A 384 -5.96 5.01 -44.40
N ALA A 385 -5.50 6.25 -44.27
CA ALA A 385 -4.12 6.58 -43.94
C ALA A 385 -3.76 6.06 -42.54
N LEU A 386 -4.64 6.32 -41.57
CA LEU A 386 -4.54 5.80 -40.21
C LEU A 386 -4.58 4.27 -40.12
N GLY A 387 -5.49 3.62 -40.86
CA GLY A 387 -5.54 2.15 -40.94
C GLY A 387 -4.25 1.56 -41.50
N THR A 388 -3.64 2.22 -42.50
CA THR A 388 -2.35 1.82 -43.06
C THR A 388 -1.22 1.96 -42.04
N LEU A 389 -1.19 3.06 -41.28
CA LEU A 389 -0.22 3.29 -40.20
C LEU A 389 -0.30 2.22 -39.10
N LEU A 390 -1.51 1.83 -38.71
CA LEU A 390 -1.72 0.90 -37.60
C LEU A 390 -1.66 -0.58 -37.99
N LYS A 391 -1.83 -0.93 -39.27
CA LYS A 391 -1.99 -2.32 -39.75
C LYS A 391 -0.92 -3.28 -39.21
N GLY A 392 0.36 -2.98 -39.44
CA GLY A 392 1.45 -3.87 -39.02
C GLY A 392 1.57 -4.01 -37.49
N LYS A 393 1.18 -2.96 -36.75
CA LYS A 393 1.17 -2.97 -35.28
C LYS A 393 0.00 -3.76 -34.72
N ILE A 394 -1.17 -3.67 -35.35
CA ILE A 394 -2.36 -4.47 -35.03
C ILE A 394 -2.08 -5.96 -35.24
N GLU A 395 -1.44 -6.31 -36.36
CA GLU A 395 -1.06 -7.70 -36.66
C GLU A 395 -0.10 -8.25 -35.60
N ALA A 396 0.93 -7.48 -35.21
CA ALA A 396 1.85 -7.85 -34.13
C ALA A 396 1.15 -8.01 -32.77
N VAL A 397 0.23 -7.11 -32.40
CA VAL A 397 -0.53 -7.21 -31.14
C VAL A 397 -1.47 -8.42 -31.13
N ARG A 398 -2.10 -8.73 -32.27
CA ARG A 398 -3.00 -9.88 -32.41
C ARG A 398 -2.26 -11.21 -32.35
N ALA A 399 -1.07 -11.29 -32.93
CA ALA A 399 -0.22 -12.48 -32.83
C ALA A 399 0.07 -12.84 -31.36
N VAL A 400 0.31 -11.84 -30.52
CA VAL A 400 0.59 -12.00 -29.09
C VAL A 400 -0.68 -12.29 -28.26
N THR A 401 -1.85 -11.80 -28.69
CA THR A 401 -3.11 -11.92 -27.91
C THR A 401 -3.83 -13.25 -28.13
N ARG A 402 -3.55 -13.98 -29.22
CA ARG A 402 -4.10 -15.31 -29.50
C ARG A 402 -3.65 -16.41 -28.51
N ASP A 403 -2.63 -16.15 -27.70
CA ASP A 403 -1.98 -17.14 -26.82
C ASP A 403 -2.55 -17.23 -25.39
N ARG A 404 -3.77 -16.74 -25.11
CA ARG A 404 -4.41 -16.98 -23.80
C ARG A 404 -5.92 -17.17 -23.83
N PRO A 405 -6.42 -18.38 -23.48
CA PRO A 405 -7.78 -18.58 -23.01
C PRO A 405 -7.87 -18.82 -21.49
N GLU A 406 -8.95 -18.32 -20.88
CA GLU A 406 -9.31 -18.57 -19.48
C GLU A 406 -9.77 -20.03 -19.25
N GLY A 407 -9.47 -20.54 -18.06
CA GLY A 407 -9.59 -21.96 -17.73
C GLY A 407 -11.02 -22.48 -17.61
N SER A 408 -11.29 -23.58 -18.31
CA SER A 408 -12.08 -24.71 -17.81
C SER A 408 -11.56 -25.99 -18.45
N THR A 409 -11.65 -27.10 -17.73
CA THR A 409 -11.01 -28.40 -17.97
C THR A 409 -11.51 -29.18 -19.20
N ASP A 410 -12.18 -28.55 -20.16
CA ASP A 410 -12.82 -29.22 -21.31
C ASP A 410 -12.63 -28.48 -22.67
N ARG A 411 -11.57 -27.68 -22.84
CA ARG A 411 -11.20 -27.10 -24.15
C ARG A 411 -9.71 -27.19 -24.45
N GLU A 412 -9.39 -27.37 -25.73
CA GLU A 412 -8.04 -27.42 -26.30
C GLU A 412 -7.13 -26.33 -25.71
N ILE A 413 -6.00 -26.76 -25.14
CA ILE A 413 -5.01 -25.84 -24.57
C ILE A 413 -4.27 -25.18 -25.75
N SER A 414 -4.35 -23.85 -25.84
CA SER A 414 -3.70 -23.10 -26.92
C SER A 414 -2.18 -23.27 -26.89
N ARG A 415 -1.59 -23.45 -28.08
CA ARG A 415 -0.18 -23.72 -28.32
C ARG A 415 0.25 -23.07 -29.66
N PRO A 416 1.40 -22.38 -29.73
CA PRO A 416 1.92 -21.84 -30.99
C PRO A 416 2.44 -22.95 -31.92
N GLU A 417 2.36 -22.72 -33.24
CA GLU A 417 2.82 -23.66 -34.28
C GLU A 417 4.34 -23.86 -34.25
N GLU A 418 5.10 -22.80 -33.94
CA GLU A 418 6.55 -22.84 -33.79
C GLU A 418 6.97 -22.84 -32.30
N PRO A 419 7.88 -23.74 -31.88
CA PRO A 419 8.33 -23.82 -30.50
C PRO A 419 9.22 -22.64 -30.11
N LEU A 420 9.01 -22.09 -28.91
CA LEU A 420 9.91 -21.10 -28.33
C LEU A 420 11.30 -21.70 -28.05
N ASP A 421 12.35 -20.98 -28.43
CA ASP A 421 13.73 -21.37 -28.15
C ASP A 421 14.02 -21.38 -26.63
N LEU A 422 14.77 -22.38 -26.15
CA LEU A 422 15.24 -22.49 -24.76
C LEU A 422 15.95 -21.22 -24.27
N ALA A 423 16.69 -20.53 -25.13
CA ALA A 423 17.36 -19.27 -24.81
C ALA A 423 16.38 -18.19 -24.33
N ASN A 424 15.12 -18.29 -24.74
CA ASN A 424 14.06 -17.33 -24.46
C ASN A 424 13.12 -17.76 -23.32
N PHE A 425 13.41 -18.88 -22.65
CA PHE A 425 12.59 -19.34 -21.53
C PHE A 425 12.68 -18.40 -20.33
N ALA A 426 11.58 -18.34 -19.57
CA ALA A 426 11.52 -17.58 -18.33
C ALA A 426 12.54 -18.11 -17.29
N PRO A 427 13.07 -17.25 -16.39
CA PRO A 427 14.07 -17.63 -15.39
C PRO A 427 13.64 -18.82 -14.52
N CYS A 428 12.35 -18.91 -14.17
CA CYS A 428 11.83 -20.03 -13.40
C CYS A 428 11.95 -21.38 -14.14
N MET A 429 11.73 -21.42 -15.45
CA MET A 429 11.79 -22.64 -16.25
C MET A 429 13.23 -23.07 -16.49
N LYS A 430 14.12 -22.10 -16.78
CA LYS A 430 15.56 -22.34 -16.87
C LYS A 430 16.12 -22.90 -15.56
N ASN A 431 15.72 -22.32 -14.42
CA ASN A 431 16.15 -22.82 -13.11
C ASN A 431 15.62 -24.23 -12.82
N ILE A 432 14.43 -24.61 -13.28
CA ILE A 432 13.94 -25.99 -13.14
C ILE A 432 14.80 -26.93 -14.00
N ILE A 433 15.07 -26.60 -15.26
CA ILE A 433 15.89 -27.41 -16.16
C ILE A 433 17.33 -27.56 -15.62
N GLU A 434 17.92 -26.49 -15.11
CA GLU A 434 19.32 -26.50 -14.68
C GLU A 434 19.53 -27.08 -13.28
N LYS A 435 18.63 -26.78 -12.33
CA LYS A 435 18.88 -26.91 -10.88
C LYS A 435 17.89 -27.84 -10.16
N ALA A 436 16.94 -28.46 -10.85
CA ALA A 436 16.07 -29.44 -10.21
C ALA A 436 16.87 -30.70 -9.89
N GLU A 437 16.75 -31.15 -8.63
CA GLU A 437 17.43 -32.31 -8.07
C GLU A 437 16.43 -33.11 -7.20
N ASP A 438 16.85 -34.28 -6.73
CA ASP A 438 16.07 -35.15 -5.83
C ASP A 438 15.83 -34.50 -4.44
N ARG A 439 14.83 -33.60 -4.37
CA ARG A 439 14.42 -32.88 -3.15
C ARG A 439 12.91 -32.64 -3.10
N GLU A 440 12.44 -32.13 -1.96
CA GLU A 440 11.02 -31.83 -1.75
C GLU A 440 10.50 -30.81 -2.80
N GLY A 441 9.37 -31.12 -3.45
CA GLY A 441 8.78 -30.29 -4.50
C GLY A 441 9.13 -30.68 -5.94
N ARG A 442 10.00 -31.67 -6.18
CA ARG A 442 10.41 -32.14 -7.51
C ARG A 442 9.25 -32.47 -8.47
N HIS A 443 8.24 -33.21 -8.01
CA HIS A 443 7.07 -33.57 -8.82
C HIS A 443 6.28 -32.33 -9.29
N ARG A 444 6.20 -31.28 -8.45
CA ARG A 444 5.53 -30.01 -8.80
C ARG A 444 6.33 -29.22 -9.82
N ALA A 445 7.66 -29.14 -9.66
CA ALA A 445 8.54 -28.45 -10.60
C ALA A 445 8.50 -29.09 -12.00
N LEU A 446 8.53 -30.42 -12.07
CA LEU A 446 8.47 -31.14 -13.34
C LEU A 446 7.08 -31.12 -13.98
N ALA A 447 6.01 -31.12 -13.19
CA ALA A 447 4.66 -30.88 -13.71
C ALA A 447 4.54 -29.47 -14.32
N VAL A 448 5.05 -28.43 -13.65
CA VAL A 448 5.08 -27.05 -14.17
C VAL A 448 5.88 -26.97 -15.47
N LEU A 449 7.05 -27.63 -15.55
CA LEU A 449 7.87 -27.65 -16.76
C LEU A 449 7.13 -28.32 -17.94
N ALA A 450 6.47 -29.46 -17.72
CA ALA A 450 5.70 -30.14 -18.77
C ALA A 450 4.56 -29.26 -19.32
N THR A 451 3.78 -28.63 -18.44
CA THR A 451 2.69 -27.72 -18.86
C THR A 451 3.21 -26.50 -19.64
N TYR A 452 4.38 -25.97 -19.27
CA TYR A 452 5.01 -24.85 -19.96
C TYR A 452 5.52 -25.23 -21.35
N LEU A 453 6.21 -26.37 -21.49
CA LEU A 453 6.73 -26.84 -22.78
C LEU A 453 5.63 -27.01 -23.83
N TYR A 454 4.49 -27.60 -23.43
CA TYR A 454 3.33 -27.74 -24.30
C TYR A 454 2.84 -26.38 -24.80
N GLN A 455 2.58 -25.43 -23.88
CA GLN A 455 2.05 -24.11 -24.24
C GLN A 455 3.04 -23.22 -24.98
N MET A 456 4.33 -23.57 -24.99
CA MET A 456 5.38 -22.89 -25.76
C MET A 456 5.66 -23.54 -27.11
N GLY A 457 4.79 -24.43 -27.61
CA GLY A 457 4.90 -24.93 -28.98
C GLY A 457 5.74 -26.20 -29.14
N TRP A 458 6.24 -26.81 -28.06
CA TRP A 458 7.12 -27.98 -28.16
C TRP A 458 6.36 -29.26 -28.53
N GLN A 459 6.91 -30.03 -29.48
CA GLN A 459 6.37 -31.34 -29.86
C GLN A 459 6.60 -32.36 -28.73
N GLU A 460 5.65 -33.27 -28.54
CA GLU A 460 5.63 -34.22 -27.41
C GLU A 460 6.95 -34.97 -27.26
N ASP A 461 7.48 -35.55 -28.33
CA ASP A 461 8.74 -36.31 -28.28
C ASP A 461 9.92 -35.44 -27.82
N LYS A 462 10.08 -34.23 -28.36
CA LYS A 462 11.17 -33.31 -28.00
C LYS A 462 11.01 -32.72 -26.60
N ALA A 463 9.77 -32.46 -26.20
CA ALA A 463 9.46 -32.00 -24.85
C ALA A 463 9.73 -33.10 -23.84
N PHE A 464 9.38 -34.35 -24.16
CA PHE A 464 9.62 -35.52 -23.32
C PHE A 464 11.11 -35.78 -23.15
N ASP A 465 11.91 -35.73 -24.21
CA ASP A 465 13.36 -35.91 -24.13
C ASP A 465 14.01 -34.91 -23.16
N LEU A 466 13.73 -33.61 -23.32
CA LEU A 466 14.24 -32.57 -22.42
C LEU A 466 13.72 -32.73 -20.98
N TRP A 467 12.44 -33.08 -20.83
CA TRP A 467 11.83 -33.28 -19.53
C TRP A 467 12.42 -34.51 -18.81
N LEU A 468 12.68 -35.59 -19.55
CA LEU A 468 13.24 -36.85 -19.04
C LEU A 468 14.65 -36.67 -18.49
N GLU A 469 15.48 -35.84 -19.13
CA GLU A 469 16.80 -35.46 -18.60
C GLU A 469 16.74 -34.79 -17.22
N VAL A 470 15.67 -34.03 -16.95
CA VAL A 470 15.42 -33.41 -15.65
C VAL A 470 14.80 -34.44 -14.69
N ALA A 471 13.92 -35.31 -15.18
CA ALA A 471 13.23 -36.34 -14.40
C ALA A 471 14.16 -37.41 -13.85
N ASP A 472 15.13 -37.87 -14.66
CA ASP A 472 16.14 -38.84 -14.25
C ASP A 472 17.03 -38.30 -13.13
N ARG A 473 17.39 -37.01 -13.20
CA ARG A 473 18.14 -36.32 -12.12
C ARG A 473 17.33 -36.17 -10.83
N CYS A 474 16.01 -36.07 -10.94
CA CYS A 474 15.12 -35.88 -9.80
C CYS A 474 14.54 -37.19 -9.24
N GLY A 475 14.66 -38.32 -9.95
CA GLY A 475 13.95 -39.55 -9.61
C GLY A 475 12.43 -39.39 -9.68
N VAL A 476 11.91 -38.81 -10.77
CA VAL A 476 10.47 -38.60 -11.01
C VAL A 476 9.99 -39.51 -12.15
N GLU A 477 8.89 -40.23 -11.91
CA GLU A 477 8.30 -41.15 -12.90
C GLU A 477 7.67 -40.40 -14.09
N SER A 478 7.77 -40.99 -15.29
CA SER A 478 7.26 -40.42 -16.56
C SER A 478 5.76 -40.11 -16.54
N ARG A 479 5.00 -40.79 -15.67
CA ARG A 479 3.55 -40.56 -15.48
C ARG A 479 3.20 -39.10 -15.19
N ILE A 480 4.10 -38.33 -14.56
CA ILE A 480 3.88 -36.90 -14.32
C ILE A 480 3.80 -36.12 -15.64
N PHE A 481 4.64 -36.43 -16.63
CA PHE A 481 4.57 -35.82 -17.95
C PHE A 481 3.25 -36.17 -18.65
N GLU A 482 2.89 -37.45 -18.67
CA GLU A 482 1.67 -37.96 -19.30
C GLU A 482 0.38 -37.36 -18.73
N THR A 483 0.38 -37.04 -17.44
CA THR A 483 -0.80 -36.48 -16.75
C THR A 483 -0.86 -34.94 -16.76
N THR A 484 0.13 -34.26 -17.35
CA THR A 484 0.22 -32.79 -17.31
C THR A 484 0.49 -32.14 -18.67
N PHE A 485 1.32 -32.74 -19.53
CA PHE A 485 1.64 -32.22 -20.86
C PHE A 485 0.40 -32.20 -21.76
N GLY A 486 -0.06 -31.01 -22.17
CA GLY A 486 -1.26 -30.84 -22.99
C GLY A 486 -2.59 -31.10 -22.29
N LEU A 487 -2.57 -31.47 -21.01
CA LEU A 487 -3.76 -31.73 -20.20
C LEU A 487 -4.00 -30.63 -19.14
N LEU A 488 -2.96 -29.90 -18.73
CA LEU A 488 -3.05 -28.80 -17.77
C LEU A 488 -2.37 -27.54 -18.30
N SER A 489 -2.94 -26.37 -18.00
CA SER A 489 -2.29 -25.08 -18.26
C SER A 489 -1.18 -24.81 -17.25
N CYS A 490 -0.13 -24.15 -17.71
CA CYS A 490 0.92 -23.60 -16.88
C CYS A 490 0.32 -22.60 -15.88
N PRO A 491 0.65 -22.71 -14.58
CA PRO A 491 0.10 -21.84 -13.55
C PRO A 491 0.53 -20.37 -13.69
N LEU A 492 -0.32 -19.46 -13.21
CA LEU A 492 -0.01 -18.03 -13.12
C LEU A 492 1.19 -17.78 -12.21
N CYS A 493 1.92 -16.67 -12.44
CA CYS A 493 3.05 -16.28 -11.59
C CYS A 493 2.63 -16.07 -10.13
N SER A 494 1.42 -15.55 -9.89
CA SER A 494 0.85 -15.42 -8.55
C SER A 494 0.57 -16.78 -7.89
N THR A 495 0.01 -17.74 -8.64
CA THR A 495 -0.26 -19.11 -8.17
C THR A 495 1.03 -19.86 -7.86
N MET A 496 2.07 -19.69 -8.68
CA MET A 496 3.38 -20.32 -8.44
C MET A 496 4.05 -19.83 -7.15
N LEU A 497 3.68 -18.65 -6.65
CA LEU A 497 4.25 -18.04 -5.45
C LEU A 497 3.39 -18.21 -4.19
N GLN A 498 2.25 -18.90 -4.28
CA GLN A 498 1.37 -19.17 -3.13
C GLN A 498 1.84 -20.38 -2.30
N ASP A 499 1.64 -20.30 -0.99
CA ASP A 499 2.05 -21.30 0.00
C ASP A 499 0.95 -22.35 0.26
N THR A 500 0.54 -23.08 -0.79
CA THR A 500 -0.43 -24.19 -0.69
C THR A 500 0.30 -25.53 -0.84
N GLY A 501 0.18 -26.44 0.13
CA GLY A 501 1.00 -27.66 0.16
C GLY A 501 0.62 -28.73 -0.89
N GLY A 502 1.63 -29.44 -1.40
CA GLY A 502 1.53 -30.76 -2.07
C GLY A 502 1.04 -30.79 -3.53
N TYR A 503 1.52 -31.76 -4.31
CA TYR A 503 0.89 -32.12 -5.59
C TYR A 503 -0.55 -32.59 -5.32
N PRO A 504 -1.57 -32.17 -6.10
CA PRO A 504 -1.52 -31.62 -7.46
C PRO A 504 -1.39 -30.09 -7.56
N HIS A 505 -1.13 -29.35 -6.47
CA HIS A 505 -0.99 -27.90 -6.54
C HIS A 505 0.35 -27.49 -7.18
N LEU A 506 0.27 -26.91 -8.39
CA LEU A 506 1.41 -26.49 -9.22
C LEU A 506 2.02 -25.16 -8.74
N ASN A 507 2.61 -25.14 -7.55
CA ASN A 507 3.37 -24.00 -7.02
C ASN A 507 4.87 -24.30 -6.84
N LEU A 508 5.66 -23.23 -6.79
CA LEU A 508 7.12 -23.22 -6.65
C LEU A 508 7.58 -22.50 -5.37
N HIS A 509 6.65 -22.13 -4.49
CA HIS A 509 6.95 -21.43 -3.23
C HIS A 509 7.90 -22.27 -2.36
N GLY A 510 8.93 -21.63 -1.81
CA GLY A 510 9.96 -22.28 -1.00
C GLY A 510 11.00 -23.11 -1.76
N MET A 511 10.86 -23.31 -3.07
CA MET A 511 11.78 -24.17 -3.87
C MET A 511 12.94 -23.41 -4.51
N GLY A 512 12.93 -22.08 -4.48
CA GLY A 512 14.03 -21.25 -5.01
C GLY A 512 14.17 -21.23 -6.55
N PHE A 513 13.22 -21.81 -7.30
CA PHE A 513 13.25 -21.79 -8.77
C PHE A 513 12.78 -20.45 -9.35
N CYS A 514 11.79 -19.81 -8.72
CA CYS A 514 11.27 -18.51 -9.16
C CYS A 514 12.18 -17.37 -8.66
N ALA A 515 13.20 -17.05 -9.45
CA ALA A 515 14.08 -15.90 -9.26
C ALA A 515 13.79 -14.87 -10.37
N PRO A 516 12.83 -13.94 -10.17
CA PRO A 516 12.38 -13.03 -11.20
C PRO A 516 13.49 -12.03 -11.60
N ASP A 517 13.59 -11.75 -12.90
CA ASP A 517 14.46 -10.70 -13.44
C ASP A 517 13.64 -9.42 -13.75
N GLU A 518 14.29 -8.44 -14.38
CA GLU A 518 13.64 -7.17 -14.75
C GLU A 518 12.49 -7.33 -15.77
N HIS A 519 12.53 -8.38 -16.58
CA HIS A 519 11.52 -8.68 -17.60
C HIS A 519 10.32 -9.44 -17.01
N CYS A 520 10.44 -10.02 -15.82
CA CYS A 520 9.30 -10.57 -15.09
C CYS A 520 8.29 -9.50 -14.63
N LYS A 521 8.65 -8.21 -14.65
CA LYS A 521 7.78 -7.11 -14.21
C LYS A 521 6.63 -6.91 -15.21
N GLY A 522 5.40 -7.23 -14.78
CA GLY A 522 4.20 -7.14 -15.61
C GLY A 522 3.78 -8.46 -16.27
N CYS A 523 4.58 -9.51 -16.13
CA CYS A 523 4.20 -10.86 -16.53
C CYS A 523 3.08 -11.39 -15.61
N GLN A 524 2.01 -11.93 -16.20
CA GLN A 524 0.94 -12.60 -15.46
C GLN A 524 1.21 -14.10 -15.32
N TRP A 525 1.95 -14.68 -16.27
CA TRP A 525 2.40 -16.06 -16.27
C TRP A 525 3.78 -16.18 -16.98
N PRO A 526 4.49 -17.32 -16.89
CA PRO A 526 5.84 -17.47 -17.42
C PRO A 526 6.01 -17.19 -18.91
N GLY A 527 5.01 -17.47 -19.75
CA GLY A 527 5.08 -17.22 -21.19
C GLY A 527 5.13 -15.74 -21.57
N ASP A 528 4.67 -14.84 -20.68
CA ASP A 528 4.74 -13.40 -20.91
C ASP A 528 6.18 -12.87 -20.84
N HIS A 529 7.12 -13.63 -20.26
CA HIS A 529 8.50 -13.18 -20.04
C HIS A 529 9.22 -12.87 -21.34
N HIS A 530 9.14 -13.76 -22.34
CA HIS A 530 9.76 -13.53 -23.64
C HIS A 530 9.18 -12.30 -24.35
N LEU A 531 7.87 -12.05 -24.17
CA LEU A 531 7.22 -10.86 -24.72
C LEU A 531 7.73 -9.59 -24.02
N GLN A 532 7.92 -9.61 -22.70
CA GLN A 532 8.52 -8.49 -21.98
C GLN A 532 10.00 -8.30 -22.34
N VAL A 533 10.73 -9.36 -22.63
CA VAL A 533 12.09 -9.29 -23.19
C VAL A 533 12.04 -8.61 -24.55
N ILE A 534 11.21 -9.06 -25.50
CA ILE A 534 11.05 -8.41 -26.81
C ILE A 534 10.62 -6.95 -26.67
N LEU A 535 9.67 -6.65 -25.78
CA LEU A 535 9.19 -5.29 -25.56
C LEU A 535 10.30 -4.42 -24.98
N ASN A 536 11.04 -4.87 -23.96
CA ASN A 536 12.11 -4.09 -23.33
C ASN A 536 13.37 -4.00 -24.22
N GLU A 537 13.69 -5.05 -24.97
CA GLU A 537 14.82 -5.09 -25.91
C GLU A 537 14.57 -4.23 -27.16
N ASN A 538 13.33 -4.13 -27.64
CA ASN A 538 12.96 -3.20 -28.72
C ASN A 538 12.83 -1.73 -28.26
N PHE A 539 12.91 -1.48 -26.95
CA PHE A 539 13.10 -0.13 -26.39
C PHE A 539 14.57 0.17 -26.05
N ILE A 540 15.48 -0.82 -26.12
CA ILE A 540 16.90 -0.63 -25.83
C ILE A 540 17.78 -1.45 -26.80
N LYS A 541 18.05 -0.86 -27.98
CA LYS A 541 19.40 -0.68 -28.61
C LYS A 541 19.28 -0.38 -30.11
N PRO A 542 20.20 0.42 -30.69
CA PRO A 542 20.80 0.07 -31.96
C PRO A 542 21.99 -0.90 -31.72
N LYS A 543 21.97 -2.08 -32.36
CA LYS A 543 23.16 -2.90 -32.70
C LYS A 543 23.64 -2.48 -34.10
N GLY A 544 24.88 -2.59 -34.57
CA GLY A 544 26.19 -3.12 -34.13
C GLY A 544 27.30 -2.39 -34.94
N ALA A 545 28.59 -2.74 -35.01
CA ALA A 545 29.41 -3.91 -34.69
C ALA A 545 30.86 -3.40 -34.37
N ASP A 546 31.78 -4.05 -33.65
CA ASP A 546 32.27 -5.44 -33.74
C ASP A 546 32.78 -5.99 -32.38
N GLN A 547 32.76 -7.32 -32.25
CA GLN A 547 33.22 -8.17 -31.13
C GLN A 547 34.76 -8.44 -31.15
N PRO A 548 35.34 -9.28 -30.26
CA PRO A 548 35.19 -9.42 -28.79
C PRO A 548 36.58 -9.46 -28.10
N LYS A 549 36.69 -9.14 -26.80
CA LYS A 549 37.75 -9.72 -25.93
C LYS A 549 37.22 -10.04 -24.54
N GLY A 550 37.59 -11.23 -24.07
CA GLY A 550 37.07 -11.94 -22.89
C GLY A 550 37.35 -11.27 -21.54
N PRO A 551 37.04 -11.98 -20.43
CA PRO A 551 36.79 -11.37 -19.15
C PRO A 551 38.07 -10.76 -18.58
N MET A 552 38.10 -9.44 -18.51
CA MET A 552 39.16 -8.72 -17.83
C MET A 552 38.70 -8.48 -16.40
N ILE A 553 39.28 -9.24 -15.48
CA ILE A 553 39.36 -8.87 -14.07
C ILE A 553 40.05 -7.49 -14.06
N LEU A 554 39.30 -6.43 -13.81
CA LEU A 554 39.82 -5.07 -13.80
C LEU A 554 39.62 -4.48 -12.41
N GLU A 555 40.75 -4.08 -11.83
CA GLU A 555 40.89 -3.27 -10.62
C GLU A 555 39.96 -2.04 -10.71
N GLU A 556 38.80 -2.14 -10.08
CA GLU A 556 37.57 -1.46 -10.54
C GLU A 556 37.34 -0.05 -9.96
N GLN A 557 38.24 0.47 -9.13
CA GLN A 557 37.90 1.63 -8.28
C GLN A 557 38.25 3.00 -8.89
N SER A 558 39.27 3.13 -9.76
CA SER A 558 39.61 4.43 -10.37
C SER A 558 38.85 4.72 -11.67
N SER A 559 38.24 3.70 -12.30
CA SER A 559 37.58 3.83 -13.60
C SER A 559 36.16 4.39 -13.53
N LEU A 560 35.52 4.43 -12.35
CA LEU A 560 34.12 4.87 -12.18
C LEU A 560 33.96 6.34 -11.77
N GLU A 561 35.06 7.03 -11.41
CA GLU A 561 35.06 8.44 -10.99
C GLU A 561 35.34 9.40 -12.15
N HIS A 562 34.59 9.31 -13.24
CA HIS A 562 34.70 10.30 -14.33
C HIS A 562 34.29 11.72 -13.86
N LEU A 563 34.66 12.77 -14.61
CA LEU A 563 34.21 14.15 -14.38
C LEU A 563 32.75 14.31 -14.86
N THR A 564 31.83 13.58 -14.20
CA THR A 564 30.39 13.57 -14.45
C THR A 564 29.63 13.54 -13.12
N GLU A 565 28.34 13.86 -13.16
CA GLU A 565 27.49 13.79 -11.95
C GLU A 565 27.39 12.36 -11.39
N GLY A 566 27.42 11.35 -12.27
CA GLY A 566 27.54 9.96 -11.86
C GLY A 566 28.85 9.68 -11.13
N GLY A 567 29.97 10.22 -11.64
CA GLY A 567 31.27 10.15 -10.96
C GLY A 567 31.29 10.89 -9.63
N ASN A 568 30.61 12.03 -9.51
CA ASN A 568 30.41 12.74 -8.24
C ASN A 568 29.64 11.90 -7.23
N ALA A 569 28.59 11.19 -7.65
CA ALA A 569 27.89 10.27 -6.77
C ALA A 569 28.75 9.06 -6.35
N HIS A 570 29.74 8.64 -7.17
CA HIS A 570 30.76 7.66 -6.76
C HIS A 570 31.75 8.25 -5.75
N ARG A 571 32.24 9.48 -5.96
CA ARG A 571 33.09 10.20 -5.02
C ARG A 571 32.39 10.37 -3.67
N LEU A 572 31.12 10.79 -3.68
CA LEU A 572 30.32 10.92 -2.47
C LEU A 572 30.16 9.58 -1.75
N LYS A 573 29.91 8.49 -2.49
CA LYS A 573 29.87 7.14 -1.93
C LYS A 573 31.21 6.74 -1.31
N ARG A 574 32.34 7.11 -1.91
CA ARG A 574 33.66 6.77 -1.38
C ARG A 574 33.98 7.52 -0.09
N ILE A 575 33.62 8.81 -0.02
CA ILE A 575 33.93 9.66 1.14
C ILE A 575 32.93 9.44 2.27
N HIS A 576 31.63 9.52 1.96
CA HIS A 576 30.52 9.58 2.93
C HIS A 576 29.53 8.43 2.80
N GLY A 577 29.91 7.36 2.09
CA GLY A 577 29.07 6.19 1.89
C GLY A 577 28.60 5.52 3.18
N ASP A 578 29.33 5.70 4.28
CA ASP A 578 28.95 5.16 5.59
C ASP A 578 28.24 6.15 6.49
N ASP A 579 28.22 7.44 6.14
CA ASP A 579 27.67 8.51 7.00
C ASP A 579 26.32 9.04 6.51
N MET A 580 25.87 8.60 5.33
CA MET A 580 24.60 9.02 4.74
C MET A 580 23.75 7.82 4.32
N ARG A 581 22.43 7.91 4.47
CA ARG A 581 21.43 6.99 3.89
C ARG A 581 20.27 7.79 3.31
N PHE A 582 19.63 7.26 2.28
CA PHE A 582 18.44 7.85 1.69
C PHE A 582 17.27 6.89 1.86
N ASN A 583 16.22 7.35 2.53
CA ASN A 583 14.98 6.61 2.72
C ASN A 583 14.04 6.89 1.54
N HIS A 584 13.82 5.90 0.68
CA HIS A 584 12.95 5.99 -0.50
C HIS A 584 11.46 6.04 -0.18
N THR A 585 11.03 5.50 0.97
CA THR A 585 9.65 5.56 1.45
C THR A 585 9.26 7.01 1.80
N HIS A 586 10.11 7.70 2.55
CA HIS A 586 9.85 9.08 3.00
C HIS A 586 10.50 10.16 2.12
N LYS A 587 11.35 9.77 1.17
CA LYS A 587 12.15 10.66 0.31
C LYS A 587 13.01 11.66 1.08
N LYS A 588 13.67 11.17 2.14
CA LYS A 588 14.54 11.99 3.01
C LYS A 588 15.92 11.38 3.17
N TRP A 589 16.93 12.24 3.27
CA TRP A 589 18.26 11.85 3.71
C TRP A 589 18.28 11.64 5.23
N PHE A 590 19.08 10.68 5.65
CA PHE A 590 19.47 10.43 7.02
C PHE A 590 20.99 10.54 7.09
N VAL A 591 21.48 11.24 8.11
CA VAL A 591 22.91 11.42 8.34
C VAL A 591 23.26 10.90 9.72
N TRP A 592 24.40 10.22 9.81
CA TRP A 592 24.93 9.71 11.06
C TRP A 592 25.36 10.88 11.96
N ASP A 593 24.81 10.97 13.17
CA ASP A 593 25.12 12.07 14.12
C ASP A 593 26.15 11.68 15.19
N GLY A 594 26.71 10.48 15.10
CA GLY A 594 27.65 9.92 16.08
C GLY A 594 27.03 8.82 16.94
N GLY A 595 25.69 8.79 17.11
CA GLY A 595 25.00 7.76 17.88
C GLY A 595 23.82 7.11 17.15
N ARG A 596 23.23 7.79 16.16
CA ARG A 596 22.11 7.27 15.36
C ARG A 596 22.05 7.86 13.95
N TRP A 597 21.14 7.31 13.17
CA TRP A 597 20.70 7.89 11.90
C TRP A 597 19.62 8.94 12.15
N LYS A 598 19.94 10.21 11.91
CA LYS A 598 19.01 11.32 12.10
C LYS A 598 18.50 11.80 10.74
N VAL A 599 17.20 12.06 10.64
CA VAL A 599 16.61 12.70 9.45
C VAL A 599 17.31 14.05 9.23
N ASP A 600 17.79 14.27 8.01
CA ASP A 600 18.38 15.54 7.61
C ASP A 600 17.28 16.61 7.51
N GLY A 601 17.28 17.54 8.45
CA GLY A 601 16.37 18.68 8.50
C GLY A 601 17.07 20.02 8.40
N ASP A 602 18.41 20.06 8.39
CA ASP A 602 19.23 21.27 8.40
C ASP A 602 20.21 21.34 7.21
N GLY A 603 20.15 20.38 6.28
CA GLY A 603 20.97 20.34 5.08
C GLY A 603 22.35 19.71 5.30
N ASN A 604 22.49 18.81 6.28
CA ASN A 604 23.76 18.11 6.54
C ASN A 604 24.22 17.26 5.36
N ALA A 605 23.30 16.63 4.62
CA ALA A 605 23.64 15.88 3.41
C ALA A 605 24.31 16.77 2.35
N SER A 606 23.86 18.02 2.22
CA SER A 606 24.46 19.01 1.32
C SER A 606 25.85 19.45 1.79
N ARG A 607 26.04 19.64 3.10
CA ARG A 607 27.36 19.96 3.67
C ARG A 607 28.37 18.84 3.43
N LEU A 608 27.99 17.58 3.64
CA LEU A 608 28.85 16.43 3.32
C LEU A 608 29.18 16.35 1.82
N ALA A 609 28.25 16.75 0.96
CA ALA A 609 28.49 16.85 -0.48
C ALA A 609 29.56 17.92 -0.85
N GLU A 610 29.75 18.97 -0.05
CA GLU A 610 30.78 19.99 -0.28
C GLU A 610 32.21 19.43 -0.12
N ASP A 611 32.40 18.31 0.56
CA ASP A 611 33.71 17.65 0.64
C ASP A 611 34.14 17.07 -0.73
N VAL A 612 33.19 16.65 -1.55
CA VAL A 612 33.46 16.24 -2.94
C VAL A 612 33.91 17.43 -3.77
N VAL A 613 33.30 18.61 -3.55
CA VAL A 613 33.69 19.86 -4.21
C VAL A 613 35.12 20.25 -3.80
N SER A 614 35.40 20.25 -2.51
CA SER A 614 36.72 20.55 -1.96
C SER A 614 37.79 19.61 -2.54
N MET A 615 37.48 18.30 -2.61
CA MET A 615 38.35 17.31 -3.24
C MET A 615 38.64 17.62 -4.71
N LEU A 616 37.63 18.03 -5.49
CA LEU A 616 37.82 18.37 -6.91
C LEU A 616 38.69 19.62 -7.09
N TYR A 617 38.55 20.64 -6.24
CA TYR A 617 39.43 21.81 -6.28
C TYR A 617 40.88 21.47 -5.90
N ILE A 618 41.07 20.62 -4.89
CA ILE A 618 42.41 20.12 -4.53
C ILE A 618 43.03 19.31 -5.68
N ALA A 619 42.24 18.44 -6.32
CA ALA A 619 42.69 17.67 -7.49
C ALA A 619 43.07 18.59 -8.67
N ALA A 620 42.33 19.67 -8.92
CA ALA A 620 42.69 20.67 -9.91
C ALA A 620 44.00 21.40 -9.55
N ALA A 621 44.18 21.80 -8.29
CA ALA A 621 45.39 22.48 -7.83
C ALA A 621 46.65 21.61 -7.96
N ASN A 622 46.52 20.30 -7.71
CA ASN A 622 47.61 19.34 -7.74
C ASN A 622 47.88 18.75 -9.14
N ALA A 623 47.03 19.03 -10.14
CA ALA A 623 47.24 18.53 -11.50
C ALA A 623 48.48 19.18 -12.14
N THR A 624 49.44 18.35 -12.55
CA THR A 624 50.72 18.79 -13.11
C THR A 624 50.57 19.39 -14.51
N ASP A 625 49.63 18.88 -15.31
CA ASP A 625 49.37 19.38 -16.66
C ASP A 625 48.25 20.43 -16.70
N SER A 626 48.44 21.48 -17.51
CA SER A 626 47.51 22.62 -17.57
C SER A 626 46.12 22.21 -18.09
N LYS A 627 46.05 21.30 -19.08
CA LYS A 627 44.77 20.95 -19.72
C LYS A 627 43.86 20.15 -18.78
N THR A 628 44.41 19.24 -17.98
CA THR A 628 43.66 18.47 -16.99
C THR A 628 43.27 19.34 -15.81
N ARG A 629 44.17 20.21 -15.34
CA ARG A 629 43.86 21.21 -14.30
C ARG A 629 42.65 22.06 -14.67
N ASP A 630 42.62 22.61 -15.88
CA ASP A 630 41.50 23.43 -16.36
C ASP A 630 40.20 22.63 -16.45
N LYS A 631 40.25 21.39 -16.94
CA LYS A 631 39.09 20.49 -17.01
C LYS A 631 38.51 20.18 -15.63
N ILE A 632 39.37 19.83 -14.66
CA ILE A 632 38.93 19.53 -13.30
C ILE A 632 38.39 20.80 -12.62
N ALA A 633 39.02 21.96 -12.79
CA ALA A 633 38.56 23.22 -12.21
C ALA A 633 37.18 23.66 -12.75
N VAL A 634 36.96 23.54 -14.06
CA VAL A 634 35.64 23.82 -14.67
C VAL A 634 34.58 22.87 -14.11
N PHE A 635 34.90 21.58 -13.97
CA PHE A 635 33.99 20.60 -13.42
C PHE A 635 33.72 20.80 -11.92
N ALA A 636 34.75 21.17 -11.14
CA ALA A 636 34.63 21.55 -9.74
C ALA A 636 33.66 22.72 -9.57
N LYS A 637 33.82 23.79 -10.37
CA LYS A 637 32.92 24.96 -10.36
C LYS A 637 31.48 24.61 -10.75
N SER A 638 31.29 23.67 -11.67
CA SER A 638 29.94 23.18 -12.03
C SER A 638 29.31 22.38 -10.87
N THR A 639 30.11 21.57 -10.18
CA THR A 639 29.68 20.76 -9.04
C THR A 639 29.35 21.65 -7.83
N ASP A 640 30.15 22.71 -7.63
CA ASP A 640 30.02 23.78 -6.62
C ASP A 640 28.89 24.77 -6.92
N SER A 641 27.77 24.23 -7.38
CA SER A 641 26.54 24.98 -7.61
C SER A 641 25.40 24.24 -6.94
N ARG A 642 24.34 24.97 -6.55
CA ARG A 642 23.12 24.35 -6.00
C ARG A 642 22.59 23.22 -6.89
N LYS A 643 22.70 23.37 -8.21
CA LYS A 643 22.30 22.34 -9.18
C LYS A 643 23.24 21.13 -9.12
N GLY A 644 24.56 21.34 -9.12
CA GLY A 644 25.56 20.27 -9.05
C GLY A 644 25.45 19.44 -7.77
N ILE A 645 25.37 20.09 -6.60
CA ILE A 645 25.16 19.42 -5.31
C ILE A 645 23.86 18.60 -5.32
N ASN A 646 22.74 19.19 -5.76
CA ASN A 646 21.46 18.48 -5.82
C ASN A 646 21.47 17.30 -6.80
N ASN A 647 22.12 17.44 -7.96
CA ASN A 647 22.26 16.37 -8.95
C ASN A 647 23.08 15.20 -8.38
N MET A 648 24.22 15.50 -7.75
CA MET A 648 25.06 14.51 -7.09
C MET A 648 24.27 13.76 -6.01
N LEU A 649 23.55 14.47 -5.14
CA LEU A 649 22.71 13.86 -4.11
C LEU A 649 21.59 13.01 -4.74
N ALA A 650 20.88 13.51 -5.76
CA ALA A 650 19.80 12.76 -6.42
C ALA A 650 20.31 11.46 -7.06
N LEU A 651 21.49 11.47 -7.68
CA LEU A 651 22.11 10.27 -8.23
C LEU A 651 22.63 9.33 -7.13
N ALA A 652 23.21 9.90 -6.06
CA ALA A 652 23.67 9.13 -4.91
C ALA A 652 22.53 8.40 -4.22
N ALA A 653 21.36 9.03 -4.06
CA ALA A 653 20.18 8.45 -3.41
C ALA A 653 19.75 7.09 -4.02
N ASN A 654 20.02 6.85 -5.30
CA ASN A 654 19.67 5.60 -6.00
C ASN A 654 20.78 4.54 -5.95
N ARG A 655 21.95 4.83 -5.37
CA ARG A 655 23.04 3.85 -5.24
C ARG A 655 22.81 2.97 -4.02
N ARG A 656 23.01 1.65 -4.16
CA ARG A 656 22.78 0.63 -3.11
C ARG A 656 23.36 0.95 -1.72
N LYS A 657 24.47 1.68 -1.64
CA LYS A 657 25.09 2.05 -0.34
C LYS A 657 24.27 3.09 0.43
N PHE A 658 23.56 3.96 -0.30
CA PHE A 658 22.69 4.99 0.26
C PHE A 658 21.23 4.56 0.29
N ALA A 659 20.75 3.83 -0.72
CA ALA A 659 19.34 3.51 -0.94
C ALA A 659 18.77 2.51 0.09
N LEU A 660 17.92 3.00 0.99
CA LEU A 660 17.15 2.22 1.97
C LEU A 660 15.66 2.59 1.91
N THR A 661 14.83 1.81 2.58
CA THR A 661 13.39 2.05 2.80
C THR A 661 13.11 2.26 4.28
N ALA A 662 11.89 2.66 4.65
CA ALA A 662 11.52 2.80 6.06
C ALA A 662 11.67 1.48 6.85
N ASP A 663 11.46 0.33 6.21
CA ASP A 663 11.50 -1.00 6.85
C ASP A 663 12.93 -1.49 7.16
N ASP A 664 13.96 -0.80 6.65
CA ASP A 664 15.35 -1.11 6.93
C ASP A 664 15.84 -0.53 8.26
N PHE A 665 15.20 0.54 8.75
CA PHE A 665 15.56 1.23 9.98
C PHE A 665 14.89 0.59 11.21
N ASP A 666 15.58 0.63 12.36
CA ASP A 666 15.08 0.14 13.66
C ASP A 666 14.55 -1.31 13.63
N LYS A 667 15.12 -2.14 12.74
CA LYS A 667 14.63 -3.50 12.44
C LYS A 667 14.87 -4.50 13.57
N ASP A 668 15.96 -4.34 14.34
CA ASP A 668 16.27 -5.26 15.43
C ASP A 668 15.52 -4.85 16.72
N PRO A 669 14.53 -5.66 17.18
CA PRO A 669 13.78 -5.35 18.39
C PRO A 669 14.60 -5.48 19.67
N TRP A 670 15.84 -5.96 19.60
CA TRP A 670 16.76 -6.17 20.73
C TRP A 670 17.87 -5.12 20.83
N LEU A 671 17.88 -4.12 19.94
CA LEU A 671 18.76 -2.96 20.08
C LEU A 671 17.96 -1.76 20.58
N LEU A 672 18.53 -0.99 21.49
CA LEU A 672 17.93 0.22 22.04
C LEU A 672 18.93 1.37 21.99
N GLY A 673 18.66 2.42 21.21
CA GLY A 673 19.44 3.66 21.30
C GLY A 673 19.19 4.34 22.65
N ALA A 674 20.26 4.71 23.37
CA ALA A 674 20.17 5.36 24.69
C ALA A 674 21.23 6.46 24.87
N GLY A 675 21.15 7.51 24.06
CA GLY A 675 22.11 8.61 24.00
C GLY A 675 23.28 8.27 23.07
N GLU A 676 24.51 8.30 23.61
CA GLU A 676 25.74 8.03 22.87
C GLU A 676 26.09 6.52 22.77
N VAL A 677 25.22 5.65 23.27
CA VAL A 677 25.40 4.20 23.24
C VAL A 677 24.17 3.51 22.65
N THR A 678 24.40 2.32 22.09
CA THR A 678 23.35 1.36 21.81
C THR A 678 23.39 0.30 22.90
N ILE A 679 22.24 -0.10 23.44
CA ILE A 679 22.17 -1.20 24.40
C ILE A 679 21.73 -2.46 23.66
N ASP A 680 22.57 -3.49 23.69
CA ASP A 680 22.16 -4.85 23.35
C ASP A 680 21.30 -5.39 24.49
N LEU A 681 20.01 -5.54 24.24
CA LEU A 681 19.02 -5.98 25.23
C LEU A 681 19.11 -7.48 25.53
N LYS A 682 19.71 -8.31 24.67
CA LYS A 682 19.95 -9.73 24.96
C LYS A 682 21.08 -9.87 25.98
N ALA A 683 22.16 -9.13 25.79
CA ALA A 683 23.28 -9.09 26.73
C ALA A 683 23.00 -8.18 27.93
N CYS A 684 22.06 -7.23 27.79
CA CYS A 684 21.84 -6.11 28.70
C CYS A 684 23.13 -5.31 28.95
N GLN A 685 23.85 -4.99 27.87
CA GLN A 685 25.12 -4.28 27.88
C GLN A 685 25.11 -3.12 26.89
N ALA A 686 25.72 -2.00 27.29
CA ALA A 686 25.98 -0.91 26.37
C ALA A 686 27.13 -1.28 25.43
N ILE A 687 26.94 -1.02 24.15
CA ILE A 687 27.89 -1.22 23.06
C ILE A 687 28.03 0.08 22.28
N GLU A 688 29.13 0.20 21.55
CA GLU A 688 29.35 1.33 20.64
C GLU A 688 28.25 1.34 19.55
N PRO A 689 27.63 2.50 19.26
CA PRO A 689 26.63 2.59 18.20
C PRO A 689 27.23 2.27 16.84
N ARG A 690 26.68 1.27 16.15
CA ARG A 690 27.16 0.90 14.81
C ARG A 690 26.22 1.44 13.75
N ARG A 691 26.78 2.10 12.74
CA ARG A 691 26.07 2.56 11.54
C ARG A 691 25.26 1.45 10.86
N SER A 692 25.76 0.21 10.91
CA SER A 692 25.09 -0.97 10.35
C SER A 692 23.81 -1.38 11.07
N ASP A 693 23.61 -0.95 12.32
CA ASP A 693 22.43 -1.29 13.11
C ASP A 693 21.19 -0.48 12.69
N LEU A 694 21.38 0.58 11.88
CA LEU A 694 20.31 1.41 11.30
C LEU A 694 19.29 1.94 12.33
N ILE A 695 19.75 2.25 13.53
CA ILE A 695 18.92 2.82 14.61
C ILE A 695 18.66 4.31 14.32
N THR A 696 17.38 4.71 14.33
CA THR A 696 16.97 6.12 14.21
C THR A 696 16.37 6.68 15.50
N MET A 697 15.86 5.79 16.36
CA MET A 697 15.14 6.15 17.56
C MET A 697 16.03 6.16 18.81
N GLN A 698 15.69 7.01 19.77
CA GLN A 698 16.41 7.13 21.05
C GLN A 698 15.45 7.03 22.25
N ALA A 699 15.90 6.30 23.28
CA ALA A 699 15.33 6.35 24.61
C ALA A 699 15.51 7.75 25.22
N GLY A 700 14.60 8.17 26.09
CA GLY A 700 14.71 9.48 26.75
C GLY A 700 15.72 9.46 27.90
N ALA A 701 16.07 8.27 28.41
CA ALA A 701 17.15 8.10 29.38
C ALA A 701 18.51 7.96 28.68
N VAL A 702 19.48 8.72 29.15
CA VAL A 702 20.90 8.52 28.83
C VAL A 702 21.44 7.38 29.69
N TYR A 703 22.14 6.43 29.08
CA TYR A 703 22.74 5.32 29.83
C TYR A 703 23.89 5.80 30.72
N ASN A 704 23.83 5.47 32.01
CA ASN A 704 24.92 5.69 32.97
C ASN A 704 24.93 4.50 33.95
N SER A 705 25.97 3.67 33.90
CA SER A 705 26.08 2.47 34.72
C SER A 705 26.17 2.73 36.24
N PHE A 706 26.42 3.97 36.66
CA PHE A 706 26.54 4.35 38.08
C PHE A 706 25.31 5.10 38.61
N ALA A 707 24.28 5.29 37.79
CA ALA A 707 23.09 5.99 38.21
C ALA A 707 22.15 5.07 39.02
N ASP A 708 21.68 5.60 40.14
CA ASP A 708 20.66 4.98 41.00
C ASP A 708 19.32 5.71 40.84
N CYS A 709 18.23 5.07 41.27
CA CYS A 709 16.88 5.65 41.24
C CYS A 709 16.11 5.46 42.57
N PRO A 710 16.63 6.01 43.70
CA PRO A 710 16.03 5.80 45.01
C PRO A 710 14.62 6.40 45.15
N LEU A 711 14.31 7.53 44.50
CA LEU A 711 12.96 8.10 44.53
C LEU A 711 11.99 7.25 43.71
N TRP A 712 12.43 6.69 42.59
CA TRP A 712 11.62 5.75 41.80
C TRP A 712 11.26 4.49 42.58
N GLU A 713 12.24 3.86 43.24
CA GLU A 713 11.97 2.66 44.05
C GLU A 713 11.05 2.97 45.23
N LYS A 714 11.24 4.12 45.89
CA LYS A 714 10.34 4.60 46.93
C LYS A 714 8.93 4.83 46.40
N PHE A 715 8.80 5.49 45.25
CA PHE A 715 7.51 5.75 44.60
C PHE A 715 6.76 4.44 44.32
N LEU A 716 7.44 3.42 43.78
CA LEU A 716 6.82 2.11 43.54
C LEU A 716 6.37 1.43 44.85
N LYS A 717 7.16 1.53 45.93
CA LYS A 717 6.77 1.05 47.26
C LYS A 717 5.55 1.78 47.78
N ASP A 718 5.47 3.09 47.61
CA ASP A 718 4.35 3.91 48.09
C ASP A 718 3.05 3.58 47.33
N ILE A 719 3.06 3.45 46.00
CA ILE A 719 1.84 3.21 45.21
C ILE A 719 1.32 1.77 45.27
N PHE A 720 2.17 0.81 45.65
CA PHE A 720 1.82 -0.60 45.81
C PHE A 720 1.83 -1.07 47.27
N ASP A 721 1.88 -0.15 48.24
CA ASP A 721 1.89 -0.44 49.68
C ASP A 721 2.95 -1.47 50.10
N GLY A 722 4.15 -1.36 49.51
CA GLY A 722 5.25 -2.30 49.75
C GLY A 722 5.05 -3.71 49.21
N ASN A 723 4.06 -3.95 48.33
CA ASN A 723 3.85 -5.26 47.72
C ASN A 723 4.99 -5.62 46.74
N GLU A 724 6.01 -6.29 47.26
CA GLU A 724 7.22 -6.69 46.54
C GLU A 724 6.94 -7.58 45.31
N ASP A 725 5.90 -8.41 45.33
CA ASP A 725 5.57 -9.27 44.20
C ASP A 725 5.04 -8.47 43.01
N ILE A 726 4.20 -7.47 43.26
CA ILE A 726 3.76 -6.53 42.22
C ILE A 726 4.94 -5.67 41.75
N ILE A 727 5.78 -5.17 42.65
CA ILE A 727 6.93 -4.32 42.27
C ILE A 727 7.91 -5.10 41.39
N LYS A 728 8.24 -6.35 41.73
CA LYS A 728 9.10 -7.22 40.89
C LYS A 728 8.46 -7.53 39.54
N TYR A 729 7.14 -7.73 39.51
CA TYR A 729 6.41 -7.91 38.27
C TYR A 729 6.44 -6.64 37.39
N ILE A 730 6.25 -5.46 37.97
CA ILE A 730 6.37 -4.17 37.27
C ILE A 730 7.79 -3.97 36.75
N LYS A 731 8.82 -4.32 37.53
CA LYS A 731 10.22 -4.28 37.09
C LYS A 731 10.44 -5.11 35.84
N ARG A 732 9.95 -6.36 35.82
CA ARG A 732 9.99 -7.22 34.63
C ARG A 732 9.15 -6.69 33.47
N ALA A 733 7.96 -6.14 33.74
CA ALA A 733 7.10 -5.56 32.72
C ALA A 733 7.72 -4.33 32.04
N VAL A 734 8.34 -3.43 32.82
CA VAL A 734 9.07 -2.26 32.29
C VAL A 734 10.33 -2.70 31.55
N GLY A 735 11.06 -3.68 32.07
CA GLY A 735 12.20 -4.28 31.36
C GLY A 735 11.79 -4.91 30.01
N TYR A 736 10.68 -5.64 29.98
CA TYR A 736 10.11 -6.18 28.74
C TYR A 736 9.76 -5.08 27.73
N CYS A 737 9.27 -3.92 28.20
CA CYS A 737 8.96 -2.76 27.36
C CYS A 737 10.19 -2.15 26.67
N LEU A 738 11.41 -2.39 27.15
CA LEU A 738 12.64 -1.97 26.45
C LEU A 738 12.76 -2.65 25.08
N THR A 739 12.25 -3.86 24.94
CA THR A 739 12.31 -4.66 23.70
C THR A 739 11.17 -4.31 22.74
N GLY A 740 11.35 -4.60 21.44
CA GLY A 740 10.27 -4.61 20.45
C GLY A 740 9.48 -5.93 20.38
N SER A 741 9.68 -6.86 21.32
CA SER A 741 9.01 -8.17 21.29
C SER A 741 7.55 -8.08 21.76
N THR A 742 6.62 -8.75 21.08
CA THR A 742 5.22 -8.94 21.53
C THR A 742 4.94 -10.39 21.97
N SER A 743 6.00 -11.18 22.24
CA SER A 743 5.92 -12.62 22.54
C SER A 743 4.97 -13.02 23.69
N GLU A 744 4.79 -12.18 24.70
CA GLU A 744 3.87 -12.47 25.82
C GLU A 744 2.40 -12.41 25.39
N GLN A 745 2.10 -11.67 24.32
CA GLN A 745 0.76 -11.42 23.82
C GLN A 745 -0.18 -10.81 24.87
N ILE A 746 0.32 -9.85 25.66
CA ILE A 746 -0.46 -9.19 26.71
C ILE A 746 -0.53 -7.68 26.53
N PHE A 747 -1.49 -7.06 27.19
CA PHE A 747 -1.51 -5.64 27.50
C PHE A 747 -1.73 -5.42 28.99
N PHE A 748 -1.21 -4.32 29.50
CA PHE A 748 -1.30 -3.95 30.91
C PHE A 748 -2.46 -2.98 31.11
N PHE A 749 -3.30 -3.25 32.10
CA PHE A 749 -4.41 -2.36 32.45
C PHE A 749 -4.29 -1.91 33.90
N CYS A 750 -3.89 -0.66 34.10
CA CYS A 750 -3.75 -0.03 35.40
C CYS A 750 -5.11 0.51 35.89
N TYR A 751 -5.64 -0.07 36.96
CA TYR A 751 -6.95 0.29 37.51
C TYR A 751 -6.84 0.82 38.94
N GLY A 752 -7.59 1.87 39.27
CA GLY A 752 -7.66 2.42 40.64
C GLY A 752 -8.61 3.63 40.72
N THR A 753 -9.02 4.05 41.91
CA THR A 753 -10.09 5.02 42.14
C THR A 753 -9.70 6.51 42.03
N GLY A 754 -8.45 6.80 41.64
CA GLY A 754 -7.93 8.16 41.47
C GLY A 754 -6.90 8.53 42.56
N ALA A 755 -5.96 9.41 42.23
CA ALA A 755 -4.85 9.81 43.12
C ALA A 755 -3.96 8.65 43.63
N ASN A 756 -3.78 7.61 42.81
CA ASN A 756 -2.98 6.42 43.14
C ASN A 756 -1.60 6.36 42.43
N GLY A 757 -1.18 7.43 41.76
CA GLY A 757 0.11 7.46 41.04
C GLY A 757 0.12 6.85 39.63
N LYS A 758 -1.00 6.31 39.12
CA LYS A 758 -1.12 5.71 37.77
C LYS A 758 -0.57 6.62 36.65
N SER A 759 -1.05 7.87 36.60
CA SER A 759 -0.67 8.82 35.55
C SER A 759 0.81 9.20 35.64
N VAL A 760 1.35 9.35 36.85
CA VAL A 760 2.78 9.65 37.09
C VAL A 760 3.65 8.47 36.63
N PHE A 761 3.27 7.24 36.98
CA PHE A 761 3.98 6.03 36.52
C PHE A 761 4.05 5.96 34.99
N LEU A 762 2.92 6.18 34.29
CA LEU A 762 2.89 6.18 32.83
C LEU A 762 3.65 7.36 32.21
N ALA A 763 3.67 8.53 32.86
CA ALA A 763 4.46 9.67 32.42
C ALA A 763 5.97 9.37 32.48
N VAL A 764 6.45 8.82 33.60
CA VAL A 764 7.85 8.41 33.75
C VAL A 764 8.22 7.31 32.76
N LEU A 765 7.35 6.32 32.54
CA LEU A 765 7.59 5.27 31.56
C LEU A 765 7.69 5.82 30.13
N ARG A 766 6.86 6.80 29.74
CA ARG A 766 6.99 7.50 28.46
C ARG A 766 8.30 8.27 28.37
N ALA A 767 8.66 8.99 29.44
CA ALA A 767 9.91 9.77 29.48
C ALA A 767 11.15 8.86 29.39
N LEU A 768 11.14 7.70 30.04
CA LEU A 768 12.20 6.68 29.95
C LEU A 768 12.41 6.22 28.50
N MET A 769 11.32 5.90 27.81
CA MET A 769 11.35 5.33 26.47
C MET A 769 11.52 6.38 25.36
N GLY A 770 11.32 7.67 25.64
CA GLY A 770 11.54 8.75 24.68
C GLY A 770 10.77 8.56 23.37
N GLU A 771 11.48 8.50 22.25
CA GLU A 771 10.88 8.36 20.92
C GLU A 771 10.20 6.99 20.72
N TYR A 772 10.61 5.97 21.50
CA TYR A 772 9.98 4.64 21.51
C TYR A 772 8.64 4.60 22.26
N ALA A 773 8.23 5.68 22.94
CA ALA A 773 6.92 5.77 23.56
C ALA A 773 5.97 6.69 22.78
N LYS A 774 4.71 6.26 22.66
CA LYS A 774 3.63 7.06 22.07
C LYS A 774 2.42 7.11 23.00
N GLN A 775 1.71 8.23 22.97
CA GLN A 775 0.41 8.36 23.62
C GLN A 775 -0.68 8.15 22.57
N ALA A 776 -1.64 7.30 22.89
CA ALA A 776 -2.83 7.06 22.09
C ALA A 776 -4.06 7.59 22.83
N ASP A 777 -5.11 7.87 22.08
CA ASP A 777 -6.43 8.09 22.67
C ASP A 777 -6.98 6.76 23.22
N PHE A 778 -7.70 6.78 24.34
CA PHE A 778 -8.27 5.55 24.89
C PHE A 778 -9.31 4.93 23.95
N SER A 779 -10.05 5.77 23.21
CA SER A 779 -11.06 5.35 22.24
C SER A 779 -10.49 4.51 21.09
N SER A 780 -9.19 4.63 20.79
CA SER A 780 -8.48 3.77 19.83
C SER A 780 -8.52 2.29 20.17
N PHE A 781 -8.69 1.99 21.46
CA PHE A 781 -8.79 0.62 21.96
C PHE A 781 -10.25 0.22 22.29
N LEU A 782 -11.22 1.08 22.02
CA LEU A 782 -12.65 0.80 22.20
C LEU A 782 -13.32 0.38 20.87
N ILE A 783 -14.50 -0.23 20.97
CA ILE A 783 -15.34 -0.53 19.79
C ILE A 783 -15.94 0.78 19.26
N GLN A 784 -15.48 1.22 18.10
CA GLN A 784 -16.00 2.38 17.39
C GLN A 784 -17.13 1.97 16.43
N ARG A 785 -18.20 2.77 16.33
CA ARG A 785 -19.41 2.41 15.56
C ARG A 785 -19.36 2.77 14.06
N ASN A 786 -18.43 3.62 13.60
CA ASN A 786 -18.51 4.19 12.23
C ASN A 786 -17.16 4.56 11.55
N GLU A 787 -16.00 4.08 12.00
CA GLU A 787 -14.72 4.46 11.38
C GLU A 787 -14.11 3.32 10.55
N LYS A 788 -14.10 3.48 9.22
CA LYS A 788 -13.35 2.58 8.31
C LYS A 788 -11.85 2.90 8.28
N VAL A 789 -11.44 4.07 8.77
CA VAL A 789 -10.05 4.57 8.67
C VAL A 789 -9.41 4.65 10.07
N ARG A 790 -8.47 3.74 10.36
CA ARG A 790 -7.74 3.73 11.64
C ARG A 790 -6.52 4.64 11.60
N ASN A 791 -6.77 5.95 11.51
CA ASN A 791 -5.70 6.95 11.54
C ASN A 791 -4.97 7.00 12.89
N ASP A 792 -5.73 6.81 13.95
CA ASP A 792 -5.28 6.72 15.33
C ASP A 792 -4.20 5.63 15.54
N LEU A 793 -4.29 4.50 14.84
CA LEU A 793 -3.28 3.44 14.90
C LEU A 793 -2.03 3.72 14.05
N ALA A 794 -2.13 4.54 13.01
CA ALA A 794 -1.01 4.86 12.12
C ALA A 794 0.14 5.54 12.86
N GLY A 795 -0.18 6.46 13.79
CA GLY A 795 0.82 7.18 14.60
C GLY A 795 1.58 6.32 15.62
N LEU A 796 1.17 5.06 15.80
CA LEU A 796 1.74 4.13 16.78
C LEU A 796 2.80 3.19 16.19
N ALA A 797 3.05 3.27 14.88
CA ALA A 797 4.09 2.50 14.22
C ALA A 797 5.47 2.78 14.84
N GLY A 798 6.25 1.72 15.09
CA GLY A 798 7.57 1.80 15.73
C GLY A 798 7.58 2.01 17.25
N ALA A 799 6.42 2.26 17.88
CA ALA A 799 6.35 2.40 19.34
C ALA A 799 6.63 1.06 20.05
N ARG A 800 7.45 1.10 21.12
CA ARG A 800 7.66 -0.01 22.06
C ARG A 800 6.78 0.11 23.31
N VAL A 801 6.35 1.33 23.65
CA VAL A 801 5.38 1.60 24.71
C VAL A 801 4.27 2.48 24.18
N ILE A 802 3.02 2.06 24.40
CA ILE A 802 1.84 2.85 24.07
C ILE A 802 1.03 3.04 25.32
N THR A 803 0.78 4.29 25.69
CA THR A 803 -0.05 4.61 26.85
C THR A 803 -1.37 5.23 26.40
N ALA A 804 -2.48 4.83 27.00
CA ALA A 804 -3.74 5.53 26.87
C ALA A 804 -4.38 5.69 28.25
N VAL A 805 -4.86 6.90 28.53
CA VAL A 805 -5.43 7.29 29.82
C VAL A 805 -6.84 7.84 29.58
N GLU A 806 -7.73 7.61 30.53
CA GLU A 806 -9.13 8.10 30.56
C GLU A 806 -10.09 7.28 29.69
N ALA A 807 -10.86 6.40 30.32
CA ALA A 807 -12.00 5.74 29.69
C ALA A 807 -13.29 6.50 30.02
N GLU A 808 -14.09 6.81 29.00
CA GLU A 808 -15.49 7.20 29.21
C GLU A 808 -16.27 6.04 29.86
N GLU A 809 -17.20 6.38 30.74
CA GLU A 809 -18.03 5.40 31.45
C GLU A 809 -18.88 4.60 30.44
N GLY A 810 -18.86 3.26 30.54
CA GLY A 810 -19.61 2.38 29.65
C GLY A 810 -18.91 1.98 28.33
N GLY A 811 -17.65 2.37 28.12
CA GLY A 811 -16.84 1.93 26.97
C GLY A 811 -16.66 0.41 26.88
N ARG A 812 -16.46 -0.12 25.66
CA ARG A 812 -16.20 -1.55 25.40
C ARG A 812 -14.88 -1.73 24.68
N LEU A 813 -13.97 -2.57 25.20
CA LEU A 813 -12.68 -2.81 24.55
C LEU A 813 -12.85 -3.56 23.22
N SER A 814 -12.14 -3.08 22.20
CA SER A 814 -12.03 -3.74 20.90
C SER A 814 -11.00 -4.86 20.99
N MET A 815 -11.47 -6.06 21.34
CA MET A 815 -10.62 -7.24 21.39
C MET A 815 -10.02 -7.60 20.02
N GLN A 816 -10.61 -7.14 18.91
CA GLN A 816 -10.00 -7.27 17.59
C GLN A 816 -8.71 -6.46 17.49
N VAL A 817 -8.74 -5.17 17.84
CA VAL A 817 -7.53 -4.30 17.85
C VAL A 817 -6.48 -4.89 18.78
N LEU A 818 -6.87 -5.21 20.01
CA LEU A 818 -5.96 -5.70 21.04
C LEU A 818 -5.34 -7.06 20.67
N LYS A 819 -6.09 -7.98 20.03
CA LYS A 819 -5.54 -9.26 19.57
C LYS A 819 -4.56 -9.09 18.43
N SER A 820 -4.88 -8.28 17.42
CA SER A 820 -3.96 -8.01 16.31
C SER A 820 -2.68 -7.34 16.82
N TRP A 821 -2.81 -6.38 17.75
CA TRP A 821 -1.66 -5.70 18.34
C TRP A 821 -0.78 -6.63 19.18
N THR A 822 -1.37 -7.26 20.20
CA THR A 822 -0.63 -8.16 21.09
C THR A 822 -0.15 -9.42 20.39
N GLY A 823 -0.82 -9.86 19.32
CA GLY A 823 -0.44 -11.03 18.52
C GLY A 823 0.79 -10.80 17.64
N GLY A 824 1.17 -9.54 17.37
CA GLY A 824 2.22 -9.25 16.40
C GLY A 824 1.75 -9.29 14.94
N ASP A 825 0.43 -9.34 14.71
CA ASP A 825 -0.15 -9.41 13.37
C ASP A 825 0.08 -8.08 12.64
N PRO A 826 0.36 -8.08 11.32
CA PRO A 826 0.47 -6.84 10.56
C PRO A 826 -0.80 -6.00 10.66
N ILE A 827 -0.66 -4.73 11.02
CA ILE A 827 -1.75 -3.76 11.14
C ILE A 827 -1.68 -2.80 9.97
N THR A 828 -2.75 -2.75 9.17
CA THR A 828 -2.92 -1.76 8.11
C THR A 828 -3.61 -0.51 8.66
N ALA A 829 -3.00 0.65 8.46
CA ALA A 829 -3.48 1.95 8.89
C ALA A 829 -3.11 3.01 7.84
N ARG A 830 -3.70 4.22 7.90
CA ARG A 830 -3.28 5.35 7.06
C ARG A 830 -3.26 6.66 7.83
N PHE A 831 -2.31 7.53 7.48
CA PHE A 831 -2.42 8.93 7.88
C PHE A 831 -3.62 9.59 7.19
N LEU A 832 -4.20 10.63 7.79
CA LEU A 832 -5.27 11.41 7.16
C LEU A 832 -4.72 11.98 5.84
N PHE A 833 -5.42 11.74 4.72
CA PHE A 833 -4.95 12.08 3.37
C PHE A 833 -3.68 11.35 2.90
N GLY A 834 -3.27 10.28 3.61
CA GLY A 834 -2.13 9.42 3.24
C GLY A 834 -2.54 8.07 2.67
N GLU A 835 -1.60 7.39 2.02
CA GLU A 835 -1.78 6.00 1.57
C GLU A 835 -1.85 5.04 2.76
N ASN A 836 -2.55 3.91 2.58
CA ASN A 836 -2.50 2.81 3.53
C ASN A 836 -1.09 2.23 3.58
N PHE A 837 -0.56 2.06 4.78
CA PHE A 837 0.64 1.30 5.02
C PHE A 837 0.37 0.23 6.07
N THR A 838 1.17 -0.83 6.03
CA THR A 838 1.06 -1.95 6.95
C THR A 838 2.34 -2.04 7.76
N PHE A 839 2.23 -2.12 9.08
CA PHE A 839 3.37 -2.28 9.97
C PHE A 839 3.15 -3.43 10.96
N LYS A 840 4.23 -4.01 11.46
CA LYS A 840 4.16 -4.98 12.56
C LYS A 840 4.22 -4.26 13.91
N PRO A 841 3.27 -4.50 14.82
CA PRO A 841 3.29 -3.90 16.14
C PRO A 841 4.47 -4.44 16.96
N GLN A 842 5.27 -3.54 17.53
CA GLN A 842 6.40 -3.86 18.41
C GLN A 842 6.13 -3.50 19.88
N GLY A 843 5.05 -2.76 20.13
CA GLY A 843 4.82 -2.09 21.41
C GLY A 843 3.88 -2.79 22.37
N LYS A 844 4.10 -2.54 23.66
CA LYS A 844 3.23 -2.97 24.77
C LYS A 844 2.25 -1.86 25.06
N ILE A 845 0.97 -2.21 25.12
CA ILE A 845 -0.10 -1.27 25.46
C ILE A 845 -0.27 -1.24 26.98
N TRP A 846 -0.29 -0.01 27.52
CA TRP A 846 -0.59 0.32 28.90
C TRP A 846 -1.84 1.21 28.94
N LEU A 847 -2.96 0.62 29.35
CA LEU A 847 -4.21 1.34 29.56
C LEU A 847 -4.30 1.80 31.01
N ALA A 848 -4.79 3.00 31.27
CA ALA A 848 -5.12 3.46 32.62
C ALA A 848 -6.51 4.08 32.66
N ALA A 849 -7.37 3.57 33.54
CA ALA A 849 -8.71 4.10 33.74
C ALA A 849 -9.17 3.96 35.20
N ASN A 850 -10.17 4.76 35.57
CA ASN A 850 -10.82 4.69 36.88
C ASN A 850 -12.07 3.80 36.87
N THR A 851 -12.66 3.58 35.70
CA THR A 851 -13.74 2.63 35.44
C THR A 851 -13.19 1.50 34.57
N LYS A 852 -13.74 0.29 34.70
CA LYS A 852 -13.33 -0.85 33.89
C LYS A 852 -14.26 -0.94 32.66
N PRO A 853 -13.75 -0.78 31.44
CA PRO A 853 -14.56 -1.00 30.23
C PRO A 853 -15.13 -2.42 30.19
N ALA A 854 -16.21 -2.66 29.45
CA ALA A 854 -16.70 -4.02 29.28
C ALA A 854 -15.87 -4.78 28.21
N ILE A 855 -15.63 -6.08 28.46
CA ILE A 855 -15.04 -7.01 27.49
C ILE A 855 -16.11 -8.03 27.09
N THR A 856 -16.61 -7.92 25.85
CA THR A 856 -17.70 -8.78 25.35
C THR A 856 -17.26 -10.23 25.13
N GLU A 857 -15.98 -10.46 24.88
CA GLU A 857 -15.43 -11.79 24.63
C GLU A 857 -15.12 -12.54 25.93
N ARG A 858 -15.58 -13.79 26.04
CA ARG A 858 -15.38 -14.62 27.25
C ARG A 858 -14.34 -15.73 27.10
N ASN A 859 -13.82 -15.92 25.89
CA ASN A 859 -12.88 -17.00 25.60
C ASN A 859 -11.54 -16.80 26.34
N TYR A 860 -10.85 -17.91 26.61
CA TYR A 860 -9.52 -17.88 27.22
C TYR A 860 -8.54 -17.03 26.40
N ALA A 861 -8.69 -17.04 25.07
CA ALA A 861 -7.86 -16.25 24.17
C ALA A 861 -7.92 -14.73 24.45
N ALA A 862 -9.08 -14.15 24.75
CA ALA A 862 -9.18 -12.74 25.09
C ALA A 862 -8.57 -12.45 26.46
N TRP A 863 -8.98 -13.22 27.47
CA TRP A 863 -8.64 -12.94 28.87
C TRP A 863 -7.19 -13.25 29.25
N ARG A 864 -6.51 -14.16 28.55
CA ARG A 864 -5.07 -14.39 28.77
C ARG A 864 -4.20 -13.16 28.43
N ARG A 865 -4.74 -12.21 27.65
CA ARG A 865 -4.03 -10.98 27.24
C ARG A 865 -4.20 -9.84 28.25
N VAL A 866 -5.15 -9.96 29.18
CA VAL A 866 -5.56 -8.88 30.10
C VAL A 866 -4.80 -9.01 31.41
N HIS A 867 -3.85 -8.12 31.65
CA HIS A 867 -3.13 -8.06 32.93
C HIS A 867 -3.61 -6.83 33.71
N LEU A 868 -4.63 -7.01 34.56
CA LEU A 868 -5.20 -5.96 35.39
C LEU A 868 -4.30 -5.71 36.62
N ILE A 869 -3.65 -4.56 36.66
CA ILE A 869 -2.74 -4.15 37.73
C ILE A 869 -3.53 -3.27 38.71
N PRO A 870 -3.76 -3.72 39.95
CA PRO A 870 -4.51 -2.97 40.94
C PRO A 870 -3.64 -1.88 41.58
N PHE A 871 -4.01 -0.61 41.37
CA PHE A 871 -3.47 0.56 42.07
C PHE A 871 -4.45 0.95 43.19
N ASN A 872 -4.45 0.16 44.27
CA ASN A 872 -5.43 0.28 45.35
C ASN A 872 -5.10 1.37 46.39
N VAL A 873 -3.88 1.91 46.37
CA VAL A 873 -3.43 2.92 47.35
C VAL A 873 -3.88 4.30 46.93
N THR A 874 -4.72 4.95 47.74
CA THR A 874 -5.07 6.37 47.54
C THR A 874 -4.07 7.25 48.28
N ILE A 875 -3.29 8.06 47.55
CA ILE A 875 -2.31 8.96 48.14
C ILE A 875 -3.07 10.16 48.75
N PRO A 876 -2.93 10.41 50.07
CA PRO A 876 -3.65 11.48 50.73
C PRO A 876 -3.06 12.86 50.34
N PRO A 877 -3.86 13.94 50.30
CA PRO A 877 -3.45 15.24 49.77
C PRO A 877 -2.13 15.77 50.32
N GLU A 878 -1.87 15.59 51.62
CA GLU A 878 -0.67 16.03 52.32
C GLU A 878 0.62 15.30 51.89
N LYS A 879 0.49 14.09 51.32
CA LYS A 879 1.61 13.33 50.76
C LYS A 879 1.77 13.53 49.25
N ARG A 880 0.89 14.31 48.61
CA ARG A 880 0.96 14.56 47.17
C ARG A 880 2.01 15.63 46.88
N ASP A 881 3.07 15.22 46.20
CA ASP A 881 4.06 16.13 45.67
C ASP A 881 3.72 16.49 44.21
N GLN A 882 3.34 17.75 43.97
CA GLN A 882 2.97 18.25 42.64
C GLN A 882 4.14 18.20 41.65
N ASN A 883 5.38 18.16 42.14
CA ASN A 883 6.58 18.13 41.31
C ASN A 883 7.24 16.74 41.26
N LEU A 884 6.53 15.71 41.74
CA LEU A 884 7.03 14.34 41.81
C LEU A 884 7.46 13.81 40.44
N GLU A 885 6.67 14.08 39.39
CA GLU A 885 6.97 13.64 38.03
C GLU A 885 8.35 14.15 37.57
N ASN A 886 8.63 15.46 37.71
CA ASN A 886 9.91 16.03 37.33
C ASN A 886 11.09 15.48 38.16
N LYS A 887 10.86 15.19 39.45
CA LYS A 887 11.86 14.56 40.32
C LYS A 887 12.20 13.14 39.86
N LEU A 888 11.19 12.37 39.46
CA LEU A 888 11.39 11.02 38.93
C LEU A 888 12.03 11.04 37.54
N ILE A 889 11.67 12.00 36.69
CA ILE A 889 12.32 12.20 35.38
C ILE A 889 13.82 12.53 35.55
N ALA A 890 14.22 13.21 36.63
CA ALA A 890 15.63 13.44 36.92
C ALA A 890 16.42 12.14 37.22
N GLU A 891 15.75 11.05 37.62
CA GLU A 891 16.35 9.74 37.89
C GLU A 891 16.33 8.79 36.68
N LEU A 892 15.92 9.24 35.49
CA LEU A 892 15.80 8.40 34.30
C LEU A 892 17.00 7.48 34.00
N PRO A 893 18.27 7.93 34.11
CA PRO A 893 19.42 7.03 33.93
C PRO A 893 19.43 5.84 34.90
N GLY A 894 19.07 6.06 36.17
CA GLY A 894 18.95 5.00 37.16
C GLY A 894 17.73 4.11 36.93
N ILE A 895 16.62 4.70 36.50
CA ILE A 895 15.40 3.96 36.14
C ILE A 895 15.67 3.04 34.94
N LEU A 896 16.52 3.45 33.99
CA LEU A 896 16.97 2.61 32.88
C LEU A 896 17.77 1.40 33.37
N ASN A 897 18.72 1.60 34.30
CA ASN A 897 19.47 0.48 34.92
C ASN A 897 18.51 -0.49 35.63
N TRP A 898 17.58 0.06 36.41
CA TRP A 898 16.54 -0.71 37.10
C TRP A 898 15.66 -1.50 36.11
N ALA A 899 15.30 -0.91 34.96
CA ALA A 899 14.55 -1.59 33.91
C ALA A 899 15.38 -2.69 33.23
N LEU A 900 16.68 -2.48 33.00
CA LEU A 900 17.59 -3.49 32.43
C LEU A 900 17.76 -4.69 33.38
N GLU A 901 17.83 -4.46 34.69
CA GLU A 901 17.77 -5.55 35.67
C GLU A 901 16.44 -6.30 35.60
N GLY A 902 15.32 -5.57 35.46
CA GLY A 902 14.01 -6.17 35.21
C GLY A 902 13.96 -7.01 33.93
N LEU A 903 14.64 -6.57 32.88
CA LEU A 903 14.78 -7.31 31.64
C LEU A 903 15.61 -8.59 31.83
N LYS A 904 16.73 -8.52 32.57
CA LYS A 904 17.53 -9.71 32.93
C LYS A 904 16.69 -10.73 33.70
N ASP A 905 15.85 -10.27 34.62
CA ASP A 905 14.95 -11.15 35.37
C ASP A 905 13.87 -11.73 34.46
N TYR A 906 13.27 -10.92 33.59
CA TYR A 906 12.30 -11.35 32.58
C TYR A 906 12.87 -12.44 31.67
N LEU A 907 14.09 -12.28 31.16
CA LEU A 907 14.73 -13.28 30.29
C LEU A 907 14.97 -14.62 30.98
N LYS A 908 15.08 -14.63 32.32
CA LYS A 908 15.28 -15.86 33.10
C LYS A 908 13.97 -16.58 33.45
N VAL A 909 12.94 -15.84 33.87
CA VAL A 909 11.72 -16.44 34.47
C VAL A 909 10.42 -16.02 33.79
N GLY A 910 10.48 -15.24 32.71
CA GLY A 910 9.33 -14.60 32.08
C GLY A 910 8.70 -13.53 32.98
N LEU A 911 7.48 -13.08 32.67
CA LEU A 911 6.81 -12.06 33.47
C LEU A 911 6.44 -12.53 34.88
N LYS A 912 6.12 -13.82 35.05
CA LYS A 912 5.66 -14.43 36.31
C LYS A 912 4.62 -13.56 37.02
N THR A 913 3.39 -13.58 36.51
CA THR A 913 2.27 -12.78 37.00
C THR A 913 1.99 -13.06 38.49
N PRO A 914 1.91 -12.04 39.36
CA PRO A 914 1.65 -12.21 40.78
C PRO A 914 0.17 -12.50 41.05
N GLU A 915 -0.12 -13.15 42.18
CA GLU A 915 -1.47 -13.55 42.56
C GLU A 915 -2.45 -12.37 42.60
N ALA A 916 -1.99 -11.19 43.05
CA ALA A 916 -2.81 -9.98 43.08
C ALA A 916 -3.33 -9.58 41.68
N VAL A 917 -2.50 -9.69 40.64
CA VAL A 917 -2.88 -9.41 39.24
C VAL A 917 -3.78 -10.52 38.70
N THR A 918 -3.45 -11.79 38.97
CA THR A 918 -4.28 -12.93 38.56
C THR A 918 -5.68 -12.86 39.17
N LYS A 919 -5.78 -12.53 40.46
CA LYS A 919 -7.04 -12.36 41.18
C LYS A 919 -7.84 -11.19 40.62
N ALA A 920 -7.21 -10.01 40.45
CA ALA A 920 -7.87 -8.84 39.90
C ALA A 920 -8.40 -9.08 38.47
N THR A 921 -7.62 -9.71 37.59
CA THR A 921 -8.09 -10.10 36.25
C THR A 921 -9.25 -11.10 36.31
N LYS A 922 -9.21 -12.07 37.24
CA LYS A 922 -10.30 -13.05 37.40
C LYS A 922 -11.60 -12.40 37.87
N GLU A 923 -11.53 -11.49 38.84
CA GLU A 923 -12.68 -10.73 39.33
C GLU A 923 -13.28 -9.87 38.20
N TYR A 924 -12.44 -9.16 37.45
CA TYR A 924 -12.87 -8.40 36.29
C TYR A 924 -13.52 -9.27 35.20
N ARG A 925 -13.05 -10.50 35.00
CA ARG A 925 -13.71 -11.47 34.11
C ARG A 925 -15.09 -11.88 34.61
N GLN A 926 -15.23 -12.11 35.91
CA GLN A 926 -16.50 -12.48 36.54
C GLN A 926 -17.52 -11.35 36.45
N GLU A 927 -17.10 -10.11 36.66
CA GLU A 927 -17.94 -8.90 36.48
C GLU A 927 -18.52 -8.78 35.06
N ASN A 928 -17.89 -9.40 34.05
CA ASN A 928 -18.34 -9.38 32.65
C ASN A 928 -19.19 -10.61 32.25
N ASP A 929 -19.53 -11.51 33.19
CA ASP A 929 -20.40 -12.68 32.92
C ASP A 929 -21.89 -12.34 33.09
N SER A 930 -22.50 -11.81 32.03
CA SER A 930 -23.95 -11.55 31.96
C SER A 930 -24.87 -12.73 32.23
N ILE A 931 -24.42 -13.99 32.08
CA ILE A 931 -25.26 -15.14 32.44
C ILE A 931 -25.21 -15.39 33.94
N GLU A 932 -24.03 -15.30 34.56
CA GLU A 932 -23.90 -15.43 36.02
C GLU A 932 -24.69 -14.32 36.73
N SER A 933 -24.56 -13.07 36.26
CA SER A 933 -25.35 -11.95 36.78
C SER A 933 -26.85 -12.16 36.58
N PHE A 934 -27.28 -12.62 35.39
CA PHE A 934 -28.70 -12.93 35.13
C PHE A 934 -29.24 -14.04 36.03
N ILE A 935 -28.47 -15.11 36.25
CA ILE A 935 -28.88 -16.20 37.14
C ILE A 935 -29.02 -15.69 38.58
N ALA A 936 -28.04 -14.92 39.07
CA ALA A 936 -28.05 -14.38 40.43
C ALA A 936 -29.20 -13.39 40.65
N GLU A 937 -29.44 -12.49 39.70
CA GLU A 937 -30.36 -11.37 39.85
C GLU A 937 -31.79 -11.70 39.44
N CYS A 938 -31.99 -12.43 38.34
CA CYS A 938 -33.30 -12.66 37.74
C CYS A 938 -33.85 -14.07 37.95
N CYS A 939 -33.01 -15.04 38.34
CA CYS A 939 -33.42 -16.45 38.47
C CYS A 939 -33.41 -16.94 39.92
N GLU A 940 -34.23 -17.94 40.20
CA GLU A 940 -34.23 -18.70 41.45
C GLU A 940 -33.81 -20.14 41.14
N LEU A 941 -32.72 -20.60 41.74
CA LEU A 941 -32.19 -21.95 41.54
C LEU A 941 -32.96 -22.97 42.40
N GLY A 942 -33.25 -24.13 41.82
CA GLY A 942 -33.91 -25.22 42.55
C GLY A 942 -34.08 -26.49 41.73
N LYS A 943 -33.83 -27.66 42.34
CA LYS A 943 -33.87 -28.97 41.64
C LYS A 943 -35.21 -29.29 40.96
N LEU A 944 -36.32 -28.74 41.47
CA LEU A 944 -37.67 -28.95 40.94
C LEU A 944 -38.16 -27.78 40.07
N LYS A 945 -37.36 -26.72 39.92
CA LYS A 945 -37.72 -25.52 39.18
C LYS A 945 -37.50 -25.76 37.68
N VAL A 946 -38.47 -25.35 36.87
CA VAL A 946 -38.46 -25.51 35.41
C VAL A 946 -38.95 -24.23 34.77
N CYS A 947 -38.22 -23.72 33.78
CA CYS A 947 -38.57 -22.53 33.01
C CYS A 947 -38.53 -22.83 31.51
N LYS A 948 -39.48 -22.29 30.74
CA LYS A 948 -39.46 -22.43 29.29
C LYS A 948 -38.42 -21.49 28.69
N ASN A 949 -37.69 -21.95 27.67
CA ASN A 949 -36.73 -21.10 26.96
C ASN A 949 -37.41 -19.88 26.28
N SER A 950 -38.69 -20.02 25.90
CA SER A 950 -39.52 -18.93 25.38
C SER A 950 -39.79 -17.81 26.39
N GLU A 951 -39.59 -18.08 27.69
CA GLU A 951 -39.73 -17.09 28.77
C GLU A 951 -38.35 -16.64 29.25
N LEU A 952 -37.42 -17.58 29.39
CA LEU A 952 -36.09 -17.32 29.96
C LEU A 952 -35.20 -16.46 29.05
N TYR A 953 -35.11 -16.79 27.76
CA TYR A 953 -34.20 -16.08 26.84
C TYR A 953 -34.63 -14.63 26.58
N PRO A 954 -35.92 -14.31 26.35
CA PRO A 954 -36.35 -12.91 26.26
C PRO A 954 -36.06 -12.10 27.53
N ASN A 955 -36.28 -12.66 28.71
CA ASN A 955 -35.94 -11.99 29.98
C ASN A 955 -34.44 -11.79 30.17
N TYR A 956 -33.61 -12.74 29.70
CA TYR A 956 -32.16 -12.56 29.64
C TYR A 956 -31.75 -11.41 28.72
N VAL A 957 -32.40 -11.27 27.56
CA VAL A 957 -32.16 -10.12 26.64
C VAL A 957 -32.56 -8.80 27.29
N ILE A 958 -33.72 -8.76 27.97
CA ILE A 958 -34.20 -7.58 28.70
C ILE A 958 -33.21 -7.21 29.81
N PHE A 959 -32.80 -8.18 30.64
CA PHE A 959 -31.79 -7.98 31.68
C PHE A 959 -30.50 -7.42 31.11
N CYS A 960 -29.98 -8.00 30.02
CA CYS A 960 -28.75 -7.52 29.40
C CYS A 960 -28.89 -6.06 28.96
N ASN A 961 -30.01 -5.71 28.31
CA ASN A 961 -30.26 -4.34 27.85
C ASN A 961 -30.39 -3.35 29.03
N MET A 962 -31.05 -3.74 30.11
CA MET A 962 -31.18 -2.92 31.33
C MET A 962 -29.84 -2.72 32.04
N SER A 963 -28.99 -3.74 32.06
CA SER A 963 -27.68 -3.73 32.72
C SER A 963 -26.56 -3.22 31.82
N GLY A 964 -26.85 -2.73 30.60
CA GLY A 964 -25.86 -2.27 29.63
C GLY A 964 -24.96 -3.37 29.02
N LEU A 965 -25.27 -4.64 29.31
CA LEU A 965 -24.58 -5.83 28.83
C LEU A 965 -25.07 -6.21 27.42
N THR A 966 -24.25 -6.92 26.66
CA THR A 966 -24.69 -7.45 25.36
C THR A 966 -25.24 -8.86 25.54
N PRO A 967 -26.48 -9.15 25.13
CA PRO A 967 -27.03 -10.49 25.23
C PRO A 967 -26.31 -11.44 24.27
N LEU A 968 -26.03 -12.65 24.75
CA LEU A 968 -25.63 -13.75 23.89
C LEU A 968 -26.76 -14.10 22.91
N SER A 969 -26.41 -14.49 21.68
CA SER A 969 -27.39 -15.05 20.75
C SER A 969 -27.97 -16.35 21.30
N GLN A 970 -29.18 -16.73 20.89
CA GLN A 970 -29.87 -17.91 21.42
C GLN A 970 -29.07 -19.21 21.24
N HIS A 971 -28.32 -19.32 20.15
CA HIS A 971 -27.42 -20.43 19.86
C HIS A 971 -26.23 -20.50 20.84
N LYS A 972 -25.77 -19.37 21.38
CA LYS A 972 -24.68 -19.30 22.38
C LYS A 972 -25.18 -19.33 23.82
N PHE A 973 -26.39 -18.81 24.07
CA PHE A 973 -27.04 -18.82 25.38
C PHE A 973 -27.24 -20.24 25.90
N SER A 974 -27.71 -21.17 25.04
CA SER A 974 -28.04 -22.51 25.50
C SER A 974 -26.82 -23.34 25.94
N PRO A 975 -25.71 -23.42 25.18
CA PRO A 975 -24.49 -24.08 25.66
C PRO A 975 -23.94 -23.47 26.96
N GLU A 976 -23.96 -22.14 27.07
CA GLU A 976 -23.41 -21.44 28.23
C GLU A 976 -24.25 -21.69 29.49
N MET A 977 -25.59 -21.64 29.38
CA MET A 977 -26.48 -21.99 30.48
C MET A 977 -26.35 -23.46 30.91
N ASN A 978 -26.16 -24.39 29.96
CA ASN A 978 -25.94 -25.81 30.28
C ASN A 978 -24.58 -26.07 30.95
N SER A 979 -23.60 -25.16 30.80
CA SER A 979 -22.31 -25.26 31.48
C SER A 979 -22.39 -24.92 32.98
N LYS A 980 -23.48 -24.29 33.42
CA LYS A 980 -23.65 -23.85 34.80
C LYS A 980 -24.09 -25.02 35.70
N PRO A 981 -23.49 -25.20 36.88
CA PRO A 981 -23.80 -26.32 37.76
C PRO A 981 -25.28 -26.36 38.16
N GLY A 982 -25.90 -27.54 38.01
CA GLY A 982 -27.29 -27.76 38.40
C GLY A 982 -28.33 -27.28 37.39
N ILE A 983 -27.92 -26.75 36.23
CA ILE A 983 -28.80 -26.28 35.16
C ILE A 983 -28.68 -27.22 33.94
N SER A 984 -29.80 -27.62 33.36
CA SER A 984 -29.80 -28.41 32.12
C SER A 984 -31.02 -28.13 31.25
N SER A 985 -30.86 -28.22 29.94
CA SER A 985 -31.94 -28.06 28.96
C SER A 985 -32.42 -29.41 28.42
N LYS A 986 -33.74 -29.53 28.16
CA LYS A 986 -34.34 -30.68 27.47
C LYS A 986 -35.31 -30.19 26.40
N LYS A 987 -35.27 -30.80 25.21
CA LYS A 987 -36.30 -30.58 24.18
C LYS A 987 -37.59 -31.31 24.56
N SER A 988 -38.72 -30.60 24.52
CA SER A 988 -40.08 -31.13 24.73
C SER A 988 -40.96 -30.82 23.51
N LYS A 989 -42.19 -31.36 23.49
CA LYS A 989 -43.20 -31.04 22.45
C LYS A 989 -43.59 -29.55 22.44
N PHE A 990 -43.28 -28.81 23.50
CA PHE A 990 -43.64 -27.40 23.69
C PHE A 990 -42.44 -26.44 23.58
N GLY A 991 -41.28 -26.93 23.12
CA GLY A 991 -40.05 -26.15 22.97
C GLY A 991 -38.91 -26.66 23.86
N VAL A 992 -37.91 -25.81 24.11
CA VAL A 992 -36.79 -26.13 25.02
C VAL A 992 -37.18 -25.73 26.45
N GLU A 993 -37.03 -26.65 27.40
CA GLU A 993 -37.28 -26.43 28.83
C GLU A 993 -35.97 -26.49 29.60
N TRP A 994 -35.76 -25.53 30.51
CA TRP A 994 -34.63 -25.43 31.42
C TRP A 994 -35.01 -26.00 32.78
N LYS A 995 -34.25 -26.97 33.28
CA LYS A 995 -34.37 -27.54 34.62
C LYS A 995 -33.30 -26.98 35.54
N GLY A 996 -33.65 -26.83 36.81
CA GLY A 996 -32.74 -26.35 37.85
C GLY A 996 -32.90 -24.87 38.18
N LEU A 997 -33.76 -24.15 37.46
CA LEU A 997 -34.02 -22.72 37.66
C LEU A 997 -35.43 -22.32 37.22
N ASP A 998 -35.94 -21.22 37.78
CA ASP A 998 -37.12 -20.49 37.31
C ASP A 998 -36.86 -18.97 37.40
N LEU A 999 -37.64 -18.16 36.69
CA LEU A 999 -37.58 -16.70 36.82
C LEU A 999 -38.15 -16.28 38.18
N LYS A 1000 -37.52 -15.29 38.83
CA LYS A 1000 -38.08 -14.63 40.03
C LYS A 1000 -39.43 -13.99 39.68
N PRO A 1001 -40.36 -13.82 40.64
CA PRO A 1001 -41.72 -13.33 40.39
C PRO A 1001 -41.76 -12.01 39.59
N ASP A 1002 -40.84 -11.09 39.88
CA ASP A 1002 -40.74 -9.77 39.22
C ASP A 1002 -40.37 -9.84 37.74
N TRP A 1003 -39.86 -10.99 37.28
CA TRP A 1003 -39.42 -11.25 35.91
C TRP A 1003 -40.36 -12.19 35.15
N LYS A 1004 -41.50 -12.58 35.74
CA LYS A 1004 -42.50 -13.42 35.06
C LYS A 1004 -43.49 -12.57 34.26
N PRO A 1005 -43.87 -12.98 33.03
CA PRO A 1005 -44.88 -12.27 32.26
C PRO A 1005 -46.26 -12.32 32.96
N GLN A 1006 -46.87 -11.16 33.18
CA GLN A 1006 -48.24 -11.07 33.71
C GLN A 1006 -49.25 -11.48 32.65
N LYS A 1007 -50.16 -12.41 32.98
CA LYS A 1007 -51.25 -12.83 32.09
C LYS A 1007 -52.34 -11.76 32.07
N ASN A 1008 -52.55 -11.10 30.93
CA ASN A 1008 -53.77 -10.32 30.68
C ASN A 1008 -54.89 -11.26 30.24
N GLU A 1009 -55.93 -11.41 31.07
CA GLU A 1009 -57.14 -12.16 30.77
C GLU A 1009 -58.21 -11.25 30.15
N THR A 1010 -58.40 -11.30 28.82
CA THR A 1010 -59.65 -10.86 28.18
C THR A 1010 -59.94 -11.74 26.96
N LYS A 1011 -61.01 -12.54 27.03
CA LYS A 1011 -61.59 -13.31 25.92
C LYS A 1011 -62.63 -12.48 25.16
N PRO A 1012 -62.80 -12.72 23.85
CA PRO A 1012 -64.14 -12.73 23.26
C PRO A 1012 -64.49 -14.04 22.52
N SER A 1013 -65.79 -14.32 22.48
CA SER A 1013 -66.48 -15.54 21.99
C SER A 1013 -66.72 -15.57 20.46
N PRO A 1014 -67.18 -16.69 19.88
CA PRO A 1014 -66.95 -17.06 18.48
C PRO A 1014 -68.12 -16.73 17.52
N ALA A 1015 -67.80 -16.51 16.24
CA ALA A 1015 -68.76 -16.60 15.14
C ALA A 1015 -68.19 -17.48 14.00
N SER A 1016 -69.12 -18.20 13.37
CA SER A 1016 -69.02 -19.44 12.60
C SER A 1016 -68.80 -19.28 11.09
N GLY A 1017 -68.19 -20.30 10.46
CA GLY A 1017 -68.48 -20.74 9.08
C GLY A 1017 -67.39 -20.50 8.03
N GLY A 1018 -66.69 -21.57 7.61
CA GLY A 1018 -65.58 -21.58 6.61
C GLY A 1018 -66.02 -21.52 5.13
N PRO A 1019 -65.23 -21.99 4.12
CA PRO A 1019 -64.04 -22.85 4.20
C PRO A 1019 -62.80 -22.47 3.31
N LYS A 1020 -61.64 -23.02 3.74
CA LYS A 1020 -60.45 -23.56 3.03
C LYS A 1020 -59.84 -22.86 1.79
N GLY A 1021 -58.51 -22.66 1.85
CA GLY A 1021 -57.62 -22.78 0.68
C GLY A 1021 -56.35 -21.93 0.70
N ASP A 1022 -55.27 -22.48 1.28
CA ASP A 1022 -53.83 -22.35 0.98
C ASP A 1022 -53.17 -21.02 0.56
N GLY A 1023 -52.13 -20.64 1.30
CA GLY A 1023 -50.85 -20.22 0.70
C GLY A 1023 -50.27 -18.85 1.09
N LEU A 1024 -49.19 -18.91 1.90
CA LEU A 1024 -48.08 -17.94 2.04
C LEU A 1024 -48.22 -16.78 3.05
N VAL A 1025 -47.32 -16.84 4.03
CA VAL A 1025 -47.14 -15.97 5.20
C VAL A 1025 -46.16 -14.84 4.88
N PRO A 1026 -46.47 -13.57 5.22
CA PRO A 1026 -45.46 -12.55 5.51
C PRO A 1026 -45.33 -12.25 7.00
N ASN A 1027 -44.10 -11.96 7.41
CA ASN A 1027 -43.63 -11.61 8.75
C ASN A 1027 -44.50 -10.55 9.47
N ALA A 1028 -44.92 -10.87 10.70
CA ALA A 1028 -45.57 -9.93 11.60
C ALA A 1028 -44.55 -9.32 12.57
N GLU A 1029 -44.49 -7.99 12.58
CA GLU A 1029 -43.87 -7.17 13.61
C GLU A 1029 -44.64 -7.35 14.94
N LEU A 1030 -43.91 -7.65 16.02
CA LEU A 1030 -44.45 -7.72 17.38
C LEU A 1030 -44.04 -6.45 18.13
N SER A 1031 -44.99 -5.54 18.28
CA SER A 1031 -44.94 -4.38 19.16
C SER A 1031 -45.22 -4.83 20.61
N LEU A 1032 -44.29 -4.57 21.53
CA LEU A 1032 -44.48 -4.78 22.97
C LEU A 1032 -44.27 -3.45 23.70
N VAL A 1033 -45.32 -3.06 24.42
CA VAL A 1033 -45.47 -1.85 25.22
C VAL A 1033 -44.64 -1.98 26.51
N LEU A 1034 -43.78 -1.00 26.79
CA LEU A 1034 -43.06 -0.86 28.06
C LEU A 1034 -43.94 -0.12 29.09
N PRO A 1035 -43.94 -0.49 30.38
CA PRO A 1035 -44.54 0.33 31.42
C PRO A 1035 -43.62 1.51 31.75
N LEU A 1036 -44.05 2.72 31.40
CA LEU A 1036 -43.43 3.98 31.81
C LEU A 1036 -43.68 4.21 33.31
N ARG A 1037 -42.60 4.49 34.05
CA ARG A 1037 -42.68 5.15 35.35
C ARG A 1037 -43.18 6.58 35.14
N GLU A 1038 -44.31 6.91 35.75
CA GLU A 1038 -44.81 8.28 35.82
C GLU A 1038 -43.91 9.14 36.72
N GLY A 1039 -43.55 10.33 36.22
CA GLY A 1039 -42.93 11.37 37.04
C GLY A 1039 -42.26 12.47 36.23
N LEU A 1040 -42.93 13.63 36.19
CA LEU A 1040 -42.44 14.99 35.90
C LEU A 1040 -42.66 15.56 34.47
N CYS A 1041 -43.74 16.37 34.38
CA CYS A 1041 -43.84 17.77 33.87
C CYS A 1041 -43.00 18.19 32.63
N ALA A 1042 -43.44 19.00 31.67
CA ALA A 1042 -44.65 19.77 31.37
C ALA A 1042 -44.42 20.50 30.02
N PHE A 1043 -45.48 20.78 29.24
CA PHE A 1043 -45.71 21.95 28.33
C PHE A 1043 -44.63 22.29 27.25
N GLU A 1044 -44.87 22.71 26.00
CA GLU A 1044 -45.98 23.28 25.23
C GLU A 1044 -45.52 23.26 23.74
N SER A 1045 -46.34 22.85 22.78
CA SER A 1045 -47.06 23.69 21.79
C SER A 1045 -46.53 23.60 20.34
N LYS A 1046 -47.47 23.20 19.46
CA LYS A 1046 -47.57 23.26 17.99
C LYS A 1046 -47.25 24.67 17.40
N PRO A 1047 -47.32 24.97 16.07
CA PRO A 1047 -47.96 24.20 14.99
C PRO A 1047 -47.31 24.21 13.59
N SER A 1048 -47.73 23.26 12.75
CA SER A 1048 -47.78 23.39 11.28
C SER A 1048 -48.79 24.47 10.87
N PRO A 1049 -48.82 24.91 9.61
CA PRO A 1049 -49.95 24.46 8.77
C PRO A 1049 -49.56 24.31 7.28
N ASN A 1050 -50.11 23.28 6.61
CA ASN A 1050 -51.15 23.39 5.56
C ASN A 1050 -50.57 23.77 4.18
N GLN A 1051 -51.08 23.37 3.03
CA GLN A 1051 -52.30 22.74 2.51
C GLN A 1051 -52.02 22.64 0.97
N SER A 1052 -52.68 21.92 0.07
CA SER A 1052 -53.98 21.26 -0.01
C SER A 1052 -54.04 20.67 -1.45
N ALA A 1053 -54.72 19.52 -1.62
CA ALA A 1053 -55.96 19.36 -2.41
C ALA A 1053 -55.75 19.30 -3.94
N ASP A 1054 -56.03 18.17 -4.59
CA ASP A 1054 -57.35 17.70 -5.09
C ASP A 1054 -57.29 17.81 -6.63
N SER A 1055 -57.91 17.01 -7.49
CA SER A 1055 -58.84 15.88 -7.41
C SER A 1055 -59.10 15.38 -8.84
N ASP A 1056 -59.40 14.09 -8.98
CA ASP A 1056 -60.47 13.48 -9.80
C ASP A 1056 -60.53 13.48 -11.35
N ASP A 1057 -61.30 12.47 -11.77
CA ASP A 1057 -61.88 12.10 -13.07
C ASP A 1057 -61.01 11.22 -14.00
N GLY A 1058 -61.41 10.05 -14.48
CA GLY A 1058 -62.70 9.34 -14.45
C GLY A 1058 -62.89 8.55 -15.76
N LEU A 1059 -63.44 7.32 -15.66
CA LEU A 1059 -64.14 6.55 -16.73
C LEU A 1059 -63.30 6.05 -17.93
N SER A 1060 -63.52 4.91 -18.61
CA SER A 1060 -64.41 3.75 -18.50
C SER A 1060 -64.10 2.78 -19.66
N GLN A 1061 -64.47 1.49 -19.54
CA GLN A 1061 -64.78 0.51 -20.63
C GLN A 1061 -63.59 0.04 -21.50
N THR A 1062 -63.42 -1.22 -21.95
CA THR A 1062 -64.18 -2.48 -22.04
C THR A 1062 -63.14 -3.54 -22.51
N VAL A 1063 -63.08 -4.76 -21.95
CA VAL A 1063 -63.67 -6.02 -22.50
C VAL A 1063 -63.27 -6.24 -23.99
N THR A 1064 -62.53 -7.26 -24.43
CA THR A 1064 -62.77 -8.72 -24.34
C THR A 1064 -61.63 -9.50 -25.05
N GLN A 1065 -61.35 -10.74 -24.57
CA GLN A 1065 -61.08 -12.00 -25.33
C GLN A 1065 -59.82 -12.11 -26.21
N ASP A 1066 -59.18 -13.27 -26.39
CA ASP A 1066 -59.38 -14.65 -25.92
C ASP A 1066 -58.08 -15.44 -26.25
N LYS A 1067 -57.81 -16.53 -25.50
CA LYS A 1067 -57.31 -17.86 -25.96
C LYS A 1067 -56.03 -17.91 -26.84
N THR A 1068 -55.05 -18.80 -26.65
CA THR A 1068 -55.04 -20.20 -26.19
C THR A 1068 -53.56 -20.67 -26.20
N GLU A 1069 -53.22 -21.65 -25.37
CA GLU A 1069 -52.10 -22.60 -25.53
C GLU A 1069 -52.10 -23.28 -26.93
N PRO A 1070 -51.13 -24.12 -27.39
CA PRO A 1070 -50.21 -24.94 -26.61
C PRO A 1070 -48.82 -25.32 -27.21
N SER A 1071 -48.02 -25.97 -26.35
CA SER A 1071 -47.19 -27.18 -26.52
C SER A 1071 -46.45 -27.55 -27.82
N LYS A 1072 -45.18 -27.95 -27.60
CA LYS A 1072 -44.49 -29.21 -27.99
C LYS A 1072 -44.30 -29.61 -29.48
N GLY A 1073 -43.08 -30.11 -29.72
CA GLY A 1073 -42.78 -31.21 -30.65
C GLY A 1073 -41.96 -30.74 -31.85
N SER A 1074 -40.65 -31.02 -31.94
CA SER A 1074 -39.99 -32.31 -32.22
C SER A 1074 -39.61 -32.43 -33.71
N VAL A 1075 -38.36 -32.90 -33.92
CA VAL A 1075 -37.96 -33.87 -34.95
C VAL A 1075 -37.55 -33.36 -36.35
N VAL A 1076 -36.24 -33.54 -36.60
CA VAL A 1076 -35.59 -34.18 -37.77
C VAL A 1076 -35.41 -33.40 -39.08
N GLY A 1077 -34.12 -33.20 -39.40
CA GLY A 1077 -33.47 -33.95 -40.49
C GLY A 1077 -33.23 -33.22 -41.80
N GLY A 1078 -31.96 -33.17 -42.22
CA GLY A 1078 -31.55 -32.81 -43.57
C GLY A 1078 -30.03 -32.73 -43.75
N GLN A 1079 -29.44 -33.84 -44.22
CA GLN A 1079 -28.12 -33.99 -44.88
C GLN A 1079 -27.98 -33.02 -46.10
N LYS A 1080 -26.84 -32.70 -46.74
CA LYS A 1080 -25.44 -33.19 -46.83
C LYS A 1080 -24.64 -32.20 -47.72
N GLU A 1081 -23.34 -32.52 -47.91
CA GLU A 1081 -22.32 -32.04 -48.89
C GLU A 1081 -21.26 -31.10 -48.29
N GLY A 1082 -19.95 -31.38 -48.31
CA GLY A 1082 -19.15 -32.51 -48.78
C GLY A 1082 -17.66 -32.17 -48.59
N ASP A 1083 -16.83 -33.16 -48.23
CA ASP A 1083 -15.40 -33.24 -48.63
C ASP A 1083 -14.83 -34.64 -48.25
N GLU A 1084 -14.42 -35.39 -49.27
CA GLU A 1084 -13.50 -36.55 -49.22
C GLU A 1084 -12.07 -36.00 -49.33
N GLY A 1085 -10.99 -36.52 -48.74
CA GLY A 1085 -10.75 -37.66 -47.87
C GLY A 1085 -9.24 -37.72 -47.59
N ASP A 1086 -8.86 -38.15 -46.39
CA ASP A 1086 -7.55 -38.73 -46.11
C ASP A 1086 -7.79 -39.92 -45.16
N SER A 1087 -7.85 -41.12 -45.75
CA SER A 1087 -7.99 -42.39 -45.03
C SER A 1087 -6.71 -42.65 -44.24
N VAL A 1088 -6.75 -42.42 -42.93
CA VAL A 1088 -5.63 -42.69 -42.02
C VAL A 1088 -5.38 -44.19 -41.98
N ASN A 1089 -4.14 -44.62 -42.24
CA ASN A 1089 -3.64 -45.98 -42.03
C ASN A 1089 -3.92 -46.44 -40.59
N ILE A 1090 -4.80 -47.42 -40.39
CA ILE A 1090 -5.11 -48.04 -39.10
C ILE A 1090 -4.46 -49.43 -39.04
N LEU A 1091 -3.85 -49.79 -37.91
CA LEU A 1091 -3.25 -51.08 -37.62
C LEU A 1091 -3.91 -51.70 -36.37
N LYS A 1092 -4.05 -53.02 -36.37
CA LYS A 1092 -4.50 -53.76 -35.19
C LYS A 1092 -3.33 -54.02 -34.26
N VAL A 1093 -3.46 -53.64 -33.00
CA VAL A 1093 -2.43 -53.83 -31.95
C VAL A 1093 -2.99 -54.61 -30.77
N GLY A 1094 -2.16 -55.43 -30.16
CA GLY A 1094 -2.44 -56.26 -29.00
C GLY A 1094 -1.63 -55.79 -27.80
N PHE A 1095 -2.27 -55.58 -26.66
CA PHE A 1095 -1.61 -55.07 -25.46
C PHE A 1095 -0.74 -56.13 -24.78
N ARG A 1096 0.48 -55.77 -24.41
CA ARG A 1096 1.42 -56.61 -23.64
C ARG A 1096 1.40 -56.33 -22.14
N THR A 1097 0.78 -55.24 -21.73
CA THR A 1097 0.69 -54.80 -20.34
C THR A 1097 -0.64 -54.08 -20.14
N ASP A 1098 -1.18 -54.11 -18.93
CA ASP A 1098 -2.37 -53.32 -18.59
C ASP A 1098 -2.14 -51.83 -18.87
N TYR A 1099 -3.07 -51.21 -19.61
CA TYR A 1099 -2.95 -49.82 -20.05
C TYR A 1099 -4.26 -49.07 -19.87
N ARG A 1100 -4.20 -47.80 -19.41
CA ARG A 1100 -5.33 -47.21 -18.66
C ARG A 1100 -6.12 -46.08 -19.34
N THR A 1101 -5.85 -45.74 -20.59
CA THR A 1101 -6.48 -44.58 -21.24
C THR A 1101 -6.64 -44.76 -22.76
N ASP A 1102 -7.77 -44.31 -23.29
CA ASP A 1102 -8.03 -44.21 -24.74
C ASP A 1102 -7.69 -42.83 -25.33
N TRP A 1103 -7.92 -42.67 -26.65
CA TRP A 1103 -7.52 -41.50 -27.45
C TRP A 1103 -8.25 -40.18 -27.09
N ASN A 1104 -9.34 -40.24 -26.32
CA ASN A 1104 -10.09 -39.04 -25.89
C ASN A 1104 -9.75 -38.64 -24.44
N GLY A 1105 -8.67 -39.19 -23.88
CA GLY A 1105 -8.35 -38.99 -22.46
C GLY A 1105 -9.35 -39.68 -21.53
N LYS A 1106 -10.16 -40.62 -22.05
CA LYS A 1106 -11.09 -41.38 -21.24
C LYS A 1106 -10.39 -42.60 -20.68
N MET A 1107 -10.52 -42.81 -19.37
CA MET A 1107 -9.93 -43.98 -18.72
C MET A 1107 -10.65 -45.24 -19.19
N HIS A 1108 -9.89 -46.14 -19.83
CA HIS A 1108 -10.30 -47.50 -20.19
C HIS A 1108 -9.19 -48.44 -19.71
N ASP A 1109 -9.55 -49.46 -18.95
CA ASP A 1109 -8.61 -50.50 -18.51
C ASP A 1109 -8.49 -51.54 -19.64
N PHE A 1110 -7.52 -51.36 -20.54
CA PHE A 1110 -7.11 -52.41 -21.48
C PHE A 1110 -6.24 -53.41 -20.73
N GLN A 1111 -6.59 -54.68 -20.81
CA GLN A 1111 -5.86 -55.77 -20.17
C GLN A 1111 -4.82 -56.35 -21.15
N GLU A 1112 -3.75 -56.94 -20.60
CA GLU A 1112 -2.82 -57.74 -21.40
C GLU A 1112 -3.58 -58.80 -22.24
N GLY A 1113 -3.37 -58.77 -23.56
CA GLY A 1113 -4.06 -59.63 -24.53
C GLY A 1113 -5.22 -58.98 -25.29
N ASP A 1114 -5.68 -57.78 -24.90
CA ASP A 1114 -6.73 -57.06 -25.64
C ASP A 1114 -6.23 -56.55 -26.99
N GLU A 1115 -7.06 -56.64 -28.04
CA GLU A 1115 -6.72 -56.19 -29.40
C GLU A 1115 -7.61 -55.03 -29.87
N ILE A 1116 -7.02 -53.96 -30.37
CA ILE A 1116 -7.73 -52.78 -30.88
C ILE A 1116 -7.12 -52.25 -32.17
N GLU A 1117 -7.92 -51.55 -32.95
CA GLU A 1117 -7.48 -50.88 -34.18
C GLU A 1117 -7.10 -49.42 -33.88
N VAL A 1118 -5.85 -49.03 -34.21
CA VAL A 1118 -5.31 -47.68 -33.94
C VAL A 1118 -4.46 -47.18 -35.12
N ALA A 1119 -4.37 -45.85 -35.29
CA ALA A 1119 -3.58 -45.27 -36.37
C ALA A 1119 -2.10 -45.73 -36.35
N ARG A 1120 -1.53 -46.04 -37.53
CA ARG A 1120 -0.21 -46.66 -37.72
C ARG A 1120 0.91 -45.96 -36.95
N TRP A 1121 1.01 -44.64 -37.03
CA TRP A 1121 2.06 -43.88 -36.35
C TRP A 1121 2.04 -44.09 -34.81
N ARG A 1122 0.85 -44.33 -34.25
CA ARG A 1122 0.64 -44.53 -32.81
C ARG A 1122 0.89 -45.98 -32.40
N ALA A 1123 0.50 -46.93 -33.25
CA ALA A 1123 0.89 -48.33 -33.11
C ALA A 1123 2.43 -48.46 -33.05
N GLU A 1124 3.13 -47.78 -33.96
CA GLU A 1124 4.59 -47.77 -34.02
C GLU A 1124 5.21 -47.08 -32.78
N ALA A 1125 4.63 -46.00 -32.29
CA ALA A 1125 5.09 -45.32 -31.07
C ALA A 1125 4.92 -46.19 -29.81
N TRP A 1126 3.78 -46.86 -29.65
CA TRP A 1126 3.52 -47.76 -28.53
C TRP A 1126 4.33 -49.06 -28.61
N GLN A 1127 4.58 -49.56 -29.81
CA GLN A 1127 5.48 -50.69 -30.04
C GLN A 1127 6.92 -50.36 -29.64
N LYS A 1128 7.41 -49.15 -29.98
CA LYS A 1128 8.74 -48.67 -29.53
C LYS A 1128 8.84 -48.56 -28.00
N ARG A 1129 7.73 -48.25 -27.32
CA ARG A 1129 7.63 -48.18 -25.85
C ARG A 1129 7.38 -49.55 -25.20
N GLY A 1130 7.26 -50.64 -25.98
CA GLY A 1130 7.06 -52.01 -25.49
C GLY A 1130 5.65 -52.33 -24.97
N ILE A 1131 4.69 -51.43 -25.20
CA ILE A 1131 3.33 -51.48 -24.62
C ILE A 1131 2.41 -52.40 -25.42
N VAL A 1132 2.59 -52.45 -26.75
CA VAL A 1132 1.75 -53.23 -27.66
C VAL A 1132 2.58 -53.96 -28.71
N ASP A 1133 2.04 -55.06 -29.23
CA ASP A 1133 2.46 -55.69 -30.48
C ASP A 1133 1.51 -55.36 -31.62
N ILE A 1134 2.02 -55.23 -32.84
CA ILE A 1134 1.18 -55.11 -34.02
C ILE A 1134 0.75 -56.53 -34.42
N VAL A 1135 -0.56 -56.81 -34.33
CA VAL A 1135 -1.12 -58.18 -34.43
C VAL A 1135 -1.28 -58.62 -35.89
N GLU A 1136 -1.60 -57.69 -36.80
CA GLU A 1136 -1.57 -57.96 -38.24
C GLU A 1136 -0.97 -56.77 -39.01
N ALA A 1137 0.10 -57.04 -39.76
CA ALA A 1137 0.60 -56.20 -40.83
C ALA A 1137 0.33 -56.92 -42.16
N GLY A 1138 -0.80 -56.64 -42.80
CA GLY A 1138 -1.24 -57.38 -43.98
C GLY A 1138 -1.75 -56.50 -45.13
N ALA A 1139 -0.85 -56.31 -46.11
CA ALA A 1139 -1.01 -55.85 -47.50
C ALA A 1139 -1.60 -54.46 -47.77
#